data_AF-A0A856MQ95-F1
#
_entry.id   AF-A0A856MQ95-F1
#
_cell.length_a   1.000
_cell.length_b   1.000
_cell.length_c   1.000
_cell.angle_alpha   90.00
_cell.angle_beta   90.00
_cell.angle_gamma   90.00
#
_symmetry.space_group_name_H-M   'P 1'
#
loop_
_entity.id
_entity.type
_entity.pdbx_description
1 polymer ?
#
loop_
_entity_poly.entity_id
_entity_poly.type
_entity_poly.pdbx_seq_one_letter_code
_entity_poly.pdbx_strand_id
1 'polypeptide(L)'
;MKRLLSILTFFSFLAPYAVVAAPPKTPDKTVNCDILVVGGGLSGVATAYEAILAGQTVCLTEITDWLGGQISSQGTAALDERPTQRRKLFYSRGYLELRKRIESKYRGNINPGNCWVSDSCFLPRDGHEILTSMLKDAEKKGKGKLQWFPNTVIKELEYSSDGKLISSAIAIQHQPVQGAPPLNTTPLSQTIEDTYTYQNSSRFSKTIVRLAPKQTKSKAGSNAPNWYVVDTSETGEIIALADVPYRLGIDARSYLEPSSSSPQNDPFCTQGFTYTFAMEATKDPQPQTMPAFYPEYSPYYSYELKRLASFPLVFTYRRIWSPTKGQPMEFGGVKFNAPAPGDISMQNWTWGNDYRPGTSADNLIYTRQQLQASGQLKPGGWMGGLRTESLRKAEEISLGYYYWLTAGDTDSQLGNGVKQPQPNNRFLSGLDSPMGTAHGLSKHPYMREGRRIIGRPSWGQPEGFSIWEIDISRRNYNDEYYRKTLPPDMYRRLKAALGGLEAASVLSGQISPDKVARRTRSTIFPDAVGIGHYAIDFHPCMTKSPPEAPGNTDRAGERRGAGQAYPFQIALRAMIPQKIDNLLVGGKSIATSHIAAAAYRVHSFEWSAGAAAGTTAAFALKNGIAPYQLVDKLPLPEPRLQLLKQLLEKNGNPTAFPDTSIFNQNWDDWK
;
A
#
# COMPACT_ATOMS: atom_id res chain seq x y z
N MET A 1 -31.77 -57.55 3.88
CA MET A 1 -31.93 -56.18 4.41
C MET A 1 -30.55 -55.56 4.63
N LYS A 2 -30.06 -54.75 3.69
CA LYS A 2 -28.86 -53.92 3.85
C LYS A 2 -29.26 -52.50 3.49
N ARG A 3 -29.32 -51.61 4.49
CA ARG A 3 -29.64 -50.18 4.31
C ARG A 3 -28.35 -49.45 3.91
N LEU A 4 -28.36 -48.82 2.74
CA LEU A 4 -27.42 -47.75 2.41
C LEU A 4 -27.77 -46.52 3.24
N LEU A 5 -26.81 -45.99 4.00
CA LEU A 5 -26.86 -44.61 4.50
C LEU A 5 -26.07 -43.73 3.53
N SER A 6 -26.76 -42.91 2.75
CA SER A 6 -26.17 -41.75 2.07
C SER A 6 -26.00 -40.62 3.07
N ILE A 7 -24.76 -40.24 3.33
CA ILE A 7 -24.41 -39.01 4.06
C ILE A 7 -24.45 -37.87 3.02
N LEU A 8 -25.49 -37.05 3.09
CA LEU A 8 -25.58 -35.78 2.36
C LEU A 8 -24.75 -34.74 3.11
N THR A 9 -23.58 -34.41 2.58
CA THR A 9 -22.80 -33.22 2.96
C THR A 9 -23.47 -31.98 2.38
N PHE A 10 -24.14 -31.20 3.22
CA PHE A 10 -24.60 -29.85 2.86
C PHE A 10 -23.39 -28.92 2.77
N PHE A 11 -22.92 -28.65 1.55
CA PHE A 11 -22.10 -27.48 1.27
C PHE A 11 -23.00 -26.24 1.26
N SER A 12 -23.04 -25.51 2.38
CA SER A 12 -23.63 -24.18 2.43
C SER A 12 -22.73 -23.20 1.68
N PHE A 13 -22.94 -23.05 0.38
CA PHE A 13 -22.46 -21.88 -0.35
C PHE A 13 -23.24 -20.66 0.17
N LEU A 14 -22.67 -19.94 1.14
CA LEU A 14 -23.15 -18.61 1.51
C LEU A 14 -22.90 -17.68 0.32
N ALA A 15 -23.95 -17.46 -0.48
CA ALA A 15 -23.97 -16.35 -1.42
C ALA A 15 -23.71 -15.03 -0.64
N PRO A 16 -22.97 -14.07 -1.21
CA PRO A 16 -22.78 -12.77 -0.55
C PRO A 16 -24.16 -12.15 -0.27
N TYR A 17 -24.44 -11.86 0.99
CA TYR A 17 -25.65 -11.16 1.41
C TYR A 17 -25.79 -9.89 0.58
N ALA A 18 -26.91 -9.74 -0.13
CA ALA A 18 -27.21 -8.53 -0.87
C ALA A 18 -27.29 -7.37 0.14
N VAL A 19 -26.46 -6.33 -0.05
CA VAL A 19 -26.52 -5.14 0.80
C VAL A 19 -27.84 -4.42 0.51
N VAL A 20 -28.71 -4.33 1.52
CA VAL A 20 -29.90 -3.48 1.47
C VAL A 20 -29.42 -2.05 1.68
N ALA A 21 -29.62 -1.18 0.69
CA ALA A 21 -29.26 0.23 0.80
C ALA A 21 -30.04 0.86 1.96
N ALA A 22 -29.31 1.38 2.96
CA ALA A 22 -29.91 2.16 4.02
C ALA A 22 -30.25 3.56 3.48
N PRO A 23 -31.39 4.17 3.88
CA PRO A 23 -31.69 5.54 3.50
C PRO A 23 -30.62 6.49 4.07
N PRO A 24 -30.15 7.49 3.29
CA PRO A 24 -29.11 8.40 3.73
C PRO A 24 -29.57 9.18 4.98
N LYS A 25 -28.76 9.16 6.04
CA LYS A 25 -29.02 9.93 7.27
C LYS A 25 -28.59 11.39 7.06
N THR A 26 -29.41 12.34 7.51
CA THR A 26 -29.02 13.76 7.57
C THR A 26 -27.71 13.92 8.37
N PRO A 27 -26.72 14.66 7.87
CA PRO A 27 -25.46 14.86 8.59
C PRO A 27 -25.67 15.50 9.95
N ASP A 28 -25.00 14.98 10.99
CA ASP A 28 -25.05 15.54 12.35
C ASP A 28 -24.23 16.85 12.43
N LYS A 29 -23.20 17.00 11.58
CA LYS A 29 -22.44 18.25 11.41
C LYS A 29 -21.85 18.39 10.01
N THR A 30 -21.53 19.62 9.62
CA THR A 30 -20.74 19.92 8.41
C THR A 30 -19.40 20.53 8.81
N VAL A 31 -18.32 20.07 8.18
CA VAL A 31 -16.96 20.57 8.38
C VAL A 31 -16.35 20.98 7.05
N ASN A 32 -15.75 22.17 7.04
CA ASN A 32 -15.25 22.79 5.83
C ASN A 32 -13.72 22.80 5.78
N CYS A 33 -13.15 22.38 4.66
CA CYS A 33 -11.71 22.39 4.40
C CYS A 33 -11.41 22.77 2.94
N ASP A 34 -10.14 23.06 2.65
CA ASP A 34 -9.66 23.34 1.30
C ASP A 34 -9.26 22.05 0.57
N ILE A 35 -8.77 21.07 1.34
CA ILE A 35 -8.35 19.75 0.84
C ILE A 35 -8.90 18.67 1.77
N LEU A 36 -9.55 17.67 1.20
CA LEU A 36 -9.91 16.42 1.87
C LEU A 36 -8.87 15.35 1.52
N VAL A 37 -8.24 14.77 2.52
CA VAL A 37 -7.33 13.63 2.39
C VAL A 37 -7.98 12.41 3.02
N VAL A 38 -8.14 11.35 2.24
CA VAL A 38 -8.78 10.10 2.68
C VAL A 38 -7.71 9.03 2.83
N GLY A 39 -7.47 8.58 4.06
CA GLY A 39 -6.42 7.63 4.44
C GLY A 39 -5.23 8.33 5.09
N GLY A 40 -4.91 7.94 6.32
CA GLY A 40 -3.84 8.49 7.18
C GLY A 40 -2.52 7.73 7.11
N GLY A 41 -2.28 6.95 6.03
CA GLY A 41 -0.99 6.32 5.75
C GLY A 41 0.14 7.34 5.49
N LEU A 42 1.34 6.88 5.13
CA LEU A 42 2.48 7.79 4.87
C LEU A 42 2.17 8.80 3.76
N SER A 43 1.49 8.37 2.69
CA SER A 43 1.09 9.27 1.61
C SER A 43 0.07 10.32 2.06
N GLY A 44 -0.90 9.93 2.89
CA GLY A 44 -1.88 10.86 3.45
C GLY A 44 -1.27 11.87 4.40
N VAL A 45 -0.38 11.42 5.28
CA VAL A 45 0.37 12.31 6.18
C VAL A 45 1.26 13.27 5.41
N ALA A 46 1.98 12.80 4.38
CA ALA A 46 2.80 13.67 3.53
C ALA A 46 1.95 14.70 2.75
N THR A 47 0.78 14.28 2.26
CA THR A 47 -0.19 15.17 1.60
C THR A 47 -0.66 16.27 2.56
N ALA A 48 -1.09 15.89 3.76
CA ALA A 48 -1.53 16.85 4.79
C ALA A 48 -0.37 17.77 5.20
N TYR A 49 0.83 17.23 5.42
CA TYR A 49 2.02 17.98 5.81
C TYR A 49 2.35 19.09 4.81
N GLU A 50 2.43 18.76 3.51
CA GLU A 50 2.74 19.75 2.48
C GLU A 50 1.61 20.76 2.27
N ALA A 51 0.35 20.32 2.33
CA ALA A 51 -0.81 21.20 2.22
C ALA A 51 -0.90 22.21 3.39
N ILE A 52 -0.67 21.76 4.63
CA ILE A 52 -0.65 22.62 5.82
C ILE A 52 0.50 23.62 5.76
N LEU A 53 1.69 23.18 5.31
CA LEU A 53 2.83 24.08 5.08
C LEU A 53 2.54 25.14 4.01
N ALA A 54 1.67 24.83 3.04
CA ALA A 54 1.17 25.75 2.04
C ALA A 54 -0.03 26.59 2.52
N GLY A 55 -0.36 26.58 3.81
CA GLY A 55 -1.39 27.42 4.43
C GLY A 55 -2.83 26.89 4.28
N GLN A 56 -3.01 25.65 3.82
CA GLN A 56 -4.34 25.09 3.58
C GLN A 56 -4.95 24.51 4.87
N THR A 57 -6.28 24.50 4.95
CA THR A 57 -7.04 23.71 5.92
C THR A 57 -7.33 22.34 5.34
N VAL A 58 -6.89 21.30 6.03
CA VAL A 58 -6.95 19.92 5.58
C VAL A 58 -7.91 19.13 6.48
N CYS A 59 -8.93 18.49 5.90
CA CYS A 59 -9.63 17.40 6.55
C CYS A 59 -8.88 16.10 6.25
N LEU A 60 -8.45 15.37 7.28
CA LEU A 60 -7.76 14.08 7.11
C LEU A 60 -8.57 13.00 7.81
N THR A 61 -9.07 12.02 7.06
CA THR A 61 -9.79 10.86 7.60
C THR A 61 -8.91 9.62 7.61
N GLU A 62 -9.08 8.76 8.61
CA GLU A 62 -8.39 7.48 8.74
C GLU A 62 -9.30 6.47 9.45
N ILE A 63 -9.33 5.24 8.94
CA ILE A 63 -10.18 4.18 9.52
C ILE A 63 -9.71 3.77 10.91
N THR A 64 -8.42 3.92 11.21
CA THR A 64 -7.84 3.66 12.53
C THR A 64 -7.68 4.93 13.38
N ASP A 65 -7.21 4.76 14.62
CA ASP A 65 -6.82 5.85 15.50
C ASP A 65 -5.37 6.32 15.31
N TRP A 66 -4.59 5.66 14.42
CA TRP A 66 -3.16 5.92 14.24
C TRP A 66 -2.80 6.38 12.82
N LEU A 67 -2.07 7.48 12.74
CA LEU A 67 -1.38 7.96 11.54
C LEU A 67 -0.14 7.13 11.22
N GLY A 68 0.14 6.92 9.93
CA GLY A 68 1.40 6.38 9.41
C GLY A 68 1.30 5.06 8.67
N GLY A 69 0.13 4.41 8.66
CA GLY A 69 -0.13 3.20 7.87
C GLY A 69 0.93 2.13 8.13
N GLN A 70 1.73 1.83 7.11
CA GLN A 70 2.82 0.84 7.15
C GLN A 70 3.66 0.91 8.42
N ILE A 71 4.11 2.10 8.84
CA ILE A 71 5.05 2.23 9.97
C ILE A 71 4.38 2.25 11.35
N SER A 72 3.05 2.19 11.42
CA SER A 72 2.29 2.36 12.66
C SER A 72 1.08 1.44 12.72
N SER A 73 -0.08 1.84 12.19
CA SER A 73 -1.35 1.10 12.29
C SER A 73 -1.30 -0.27 11.61
N GLN A 74 -0.40 -0.47 10.65
CA GLN A 74 -0.13 -1.75 9.98
C GLN A 74 1.09 -2.50 10.56
N GLY A 75 1.81 -1.88 11.49
CA GLY A 75 2.87 -2.47 12.32
C GLY A 75 4.20 -2.77 11.62
N THR A 76 4.34 -2.52 10.32
CA THR A 76 5.59 -2.69 9.55
C THR A 76 6.55 -1.50 9.76
N ALA A 77 6.94 -1.28 11.01
CA ALA A 77 7.82 -0.19 11.46
C ALA A 77 9.31 -0.44 11.19
N ALA A 78 9.63 -0.81 9.95
CA ALA A 78 11.00 -0.82 9.44
C ALA A 78 11.05 -0.14 8.08
N LEU A 79 11.90 0.87 7.91
CA LEU A 79 11.94 1.66 6.68
C LEU A 79 12.70 0.93 5.58
N ASP A 80 12.00 0.59 4.52
CA ASP A 80 12.56 -0.11 3.37
C ASP A 80 13.23 0.88 2.40
N GLU A 81 14.57 0.86 2.37
CA GLU A 81 15.37 1.89 1.71
C GLU A 81 16.58 1.32 0.96
N ARG A 82 16.81 1.80 -0.26
CA ARG A 82 17.99 1.41 -1.04
C ARG A 82 19.28 2.01 -0.45
N PRO A 83 20.38 1.24 -0.36
CA PRO A 83 21.61 1.70 0.30
C PRO A 83 22.15 3.04 -0.23
N THR A 84 22.18 3.23 -1.56
CA THR A 84 22.69 4.48 -2.15
C THR A 84 21.80 5.68 -1.86
N GLN A 85 20.47 5.53 -1.93
CA GLN A 85 19.55 6.62 -1.62
C GLN A 85 19.64 7.02 -0.14
N ARG A 86 19.73 6.02 0.76
CA ARG A 86 19.94 6.21 2.19
C ARG A 86 21.25 6.90 2.50
N ARG A 87 22.37 6.44 1.94
CA ARG A 87 23.70 7.04 2.11
C ARG A 87 23.75 8.51 1.68
N LYS A 88 23.06 8.84 0.60
CA LYS A 88 22.96 10.22 0.08
C LYS A 88 21.87 11.05 0.77
N LEU A 89 21.04 10.46 1.63
CA LEU A 89 19.83 11.08 2.20
C LEU A 89 18.97 11.76 1.13
N PHE A 90 18.82 11.13 -0.03
CA PHE A 90 18.13 11.73 -1.17
C PHE A 90 16.63 11.38 -1.16
N TYR A 91 15.87 12.08 -0.32
CA TYR A 91 14.43 11.88 -0.10
C TYR A 91 13.70 13.23 -0.02
N SER A 92 12.36 13.19 -0.05
CA SER A 92 11.51 14.35 0.25
C SER A 92 11.76 14.92 1.65
N ARG A 93 11.68 16.24 1.81
CA ARG A 93 11.98 16.96 3.06
C ARG A 93 11.27 16.41 4.30
N GLY A 94 9.99 16.07 4.18
CA GLY A 94 9.21 15.55 5.30
C GLY A 94 9.65 14.15 5.72
N TYR A 95 10.08 13.31 4.76
CA TYR A 95 10.63 11.99 5.04
C TYR A 95 11.99 12.08 5.76
N LEU A 96 12.82 13.06 5.40
CA LEU A 96 14.07 13.36 6.13
C LEU A 96 13.79 13.82 7.56
N GLU A 97 12.76 14.65 7.76
CA GLU A 97 12.31 15.06 9.09
C GLU A 97 11.81 13.86 9.92
N LEU A 98 11.03 12.96 9.32
CA LEU A 98 10.59 11.71 9.95
C LEU A 98 11.79 10.87 10.43
N ARG A 99 12.75 10.60 9.55
CA ARG A 99 13.99 9.85 9.89
C ARG A 99 14.72 10.47 11.06
N LYS A 100 14.92 11.80 11.02
CA LYS A 100 15.60 12.54 12.10
C LYS A 100 14.86 12.45 13.44
N ARG A 101 13.52 12.52 13.42
CA ARG A 101 12.70 12.41 14.64
C ARG A 101 12.71 11.00 15.22
N ILE A 102 12.73 9.97 14.39
CA ILE A 102 12.92 8.56 14.83
C ILE A 102 14.26 8.44 15.53
N GLU A 103 15.35 8.84 14.87
CA GLU A 103 16.70 8.81 15.44
C GLU A 103 16.77 9.58 16.77
N SER A 104 16.15 10.76 16.85
CA SER A 104 16.11 11.59 18.07
C SER A 104 15.33 10.92 19.20
N LYS A 105 14.17 10.29 18.91
CA LYS A 105 13.35 9.55 19.89
C LYS A 105 14.16 8.46 20.58
N TYR A 106 15.07 7.82 19.85
CA TYR A 106 15.93 6.74 20.34
C TYR A 106 17.38 7.19 20.59
N ARG A 107 17.58 8.47 20.97
CA ARG A 107 18.86 9.01 21.45
C ARG A 107 20.03 8.81 20.48
N GLY A 108 19.78 8.98 19.18
CA GLY A 108 20.77 8.81 18.13
C GLY A 108 20.81 7.40 17.52
N ASN A 109 20.01 6.46 18.02
CA ASN A 109 19.93 5.12 17.44
C ASN A 109 18.65 4.95 16.61
N ILE A 110 18.74 5.12 15.29
CA ILE A 110 17.58 4.93 14.39
C ILE A 110 17.10 3.45 14.26
N ASN A 111 17.89 2.49 14.76
CA ASN A 111 17.59 1.06 14.81
C ASN A 111 17.75 0.51 16.25
N PRO A 112 16.91 0.93 17.21
CA PRO A 112 16.94 0.49 18.61
C PRO A 112 16.96 -1.03 18.82
N GLY A 113 16.35 -1.80 17.90
CA GLY A 113 16.34 -3.24 17.98
C GLY A 113 17.44 -3.95 17.20
N ASN A 114 18.32 -3.24 16.47
CA ASN A 114 19.33 -3.86 15.61
C ASN A 114 18.74 -4.98 14.73
N CYS A 115 17.61 -4.69 14.07
CA CYS A 115 17.05 -5.55 13.04
C CYS A 115 18.01 -5.62 11.84
N TRP A 116 18.00 -6.73 11.10
CA TRP A 116 18.91 -6.88 9.95
C TRP A 116 18.29 -6.51 8.59
N VAL A 117 16.97 -6.36 8.49
CA VAL A 117 16.32 -6.00 7.21
C VAL A 117 16.50 -4.53 6.83
N SER A 118 16.64 -3.65 7.83
CA SER A 118 16.63 -2.21 7.64
C SER A 118 17.61 -1.54 8.58
N ASP A 119 18.12 -0.39 8.16
CA ASP A 119 18.90 0.51 9.02
C ASP A 119 18.00 1.35 9.94
N SER A 120 16.67 1.20 9.86
CA SER A 120 15.70 1.86 10.73
C SER A 120 14.55 0.93 11.08
N CYS A 121 14.49 0.50 12.35
CA CYS A 121 13.40 -0.31 12.91
C CYS A 121 13.02 0.24 14.27
N PHE A 122 11.73 0.43 14.54
CA PHE A 122 11.25 1.10 15.75
C PHE A 122 9.86 0.60 16.17
N LEU A 123 9.38 1.06 17.32
CA LEU A 123 8.04 0.70 17.79
C LEU A 123 6.96 1.39 16.94
N PRO A 124 5.93 0.67 16.45
CA PRO A 124 4.88 1.26 15.61
C PRO A 124 4.15 2.45 16.24
N ARG A 125 3.90 2.42 17.56
CA ARG A 125 3.31 3.55 18.30
C ARG A 125 4.13 4.82 18.17
N ASP A 126 5.46 4.72 18.26
CA ASP A 126 6.34 5.88 18.15
C ASP A 126 6.27 6.50 16.75
N GLY A 127 6.07 5.69 15.71
CA GLY A 127 5.78 6.17 14.36
C GLY A 127 4.55 7.08 14.31
N HIS A 128 3.44 6.66 14.93
CA HIS A 128 2.22 7.47 15.05
C HIS A 128 2.45 8.79 15.82
N GLU A 129 3.12 8.73 16.97
CA GLU A 129 3.41 9.91 17.80
C GLU A 129 4.28 10.93 17.06
N ILE A 130 5.32 10.45 16.37
CA ILE A 130 6.23 11.29 15.60
C ILE A 130 5.48 12.00 14.48
N LEU A 131 4.69 11.27 13.67
CA LEU A 131 3.92 11.87 12.58
C LEU A 131 2.88 12.87 13.10
N THR A 132 2.23 12.57 14.21
CA THR A 132 1.31 13.50 14.88
C THR A 132 2.03 14.79 15.29
N SER A 133 3.24 14.69 15.86
CA SER A 133 4.05 15.85 16.23
C SER A 133 4.49 16.67 15.00
N MET A 134 4.83 16.00 13.89
CA MET A 134 5.22 16.66 12.64
C MET A 134 4.08 17.49 12.06
N LEU A 135 2.85 16.97 12.05
CA LEU A 135 1.68 17.71 11.56
C LEU A 135 1.36 18.91 12.46
N LYS A 136 1.45 18.76 13.79
CA LYS A 136 1.29 19.89 14.74
C LYS A 136 2.32 20.99 14.50
N ASP A 137 3.58 20.62 14.22
CA ASP A 137 4.62 21.60 13.92
C ASP A 137 4.44 22.23 12.53
N ALA A 138 3.89 21.49 11.57
CA ALA A 138 3.51 22.03 10.27
C ALA A 138 2.41 23.10 10.41
N GLU A 139 1.40 22.90 11.26
CA GLU A 139 0.36 23.92 11.52
C GLU A 139 0.98 25.23 12.03
N LYS A 140 1.92 25.13 12.98
CA LYS A 140 2.64 26.31 13.52
C LYS A 140 3.46 27.04 12.44
N LYS A 141 4.15 26.29 11.57
CA LYS A 141 5.05 26.84 10.54
C LYS A 141 4.28 27.40 9.33
N GLY A 142 3.33 26.64 8.81
CA GLY A 142 2.61 26.91 7.57
C GLY A 142 1.39 27.81 7.71
N LYS A 143 0.88 27.98 8.94
CA LYS A 143 -0.40 28.66 9.25
C LYS A 143 -1.63 27.98 8.63
N GLY A 144 -1.46 26.80 8.02
CA GLY A 144 -2.54 25.90 7.69
C GLY A 144 -3.15 25.26 8.94
N LYS A 145 -4.24 24.52 8.77
CA LYS A 145 -4.96 23.86 9.88
C LYS A 145 -5.23 22.41 9.54
N LEU A 146 -5.08 21.53 10.51
CA LEU A 146 -5.47 20.13 10.41
C LEU A 146 -6.79 19.89 11.14
N GLN A 147 -7.75 19.30 10.44
CA GLN A 147 -8.94 18.70 11.02
C GLN A 147 -8.80 17.18 10.90
N TRP A 148 -8.34 16.56 11.99
CA TRP A 148 -8.06 15.14 12.06
C TRP A 148 -9.31 14.35 12.48
N PHE A 149 -9.67 13.34 11.68
CA PHE A 149 -10.81 12.46 11.89
C PHE A 149 -10.34 11.00 11.98
N PRO A 150 -9.88 10.55 13.17
CA PRO A 150 -9.58 9.14 13.39
C PRO A 150 -10.87 8.32 13.43
N ASN A 151 -10.76 7.02 13.21
CA ASN A 151 -11.88 6.06 13.23
C ASN A 151 -13.04 6.53 12.33
N THR A 152 -12.71 7.00 11.12
CA THR A 152 -13.63 7.65 10.20
C THR A 152 -13.50 7.08 8.80
N VAL A 153 -14.61 6.60 8.25
CA VAL A 153 -14.70 6.08 6.88
C VAL A 153 -15.52 7.02 6.00
N ILE A 154 -15.24 7.04 4.69
CA ILE A 154 -16.08 7.74 3.72
C ILE A 154 -17.18 6.79 3.25
N LYS A 155 -18.43 7.23 3.35
CA LYS A 155 -19.61 6.43 3.05
C LYS A 155 -20.24 6.79 1.70
N GLU A 156 -20.32 8.08 1.39
CA GLU A 156 -20.93 8.57 0.15
C GLU A 156 -20.21 9.80 -0.38
N LEU A 157 -20.34 10.03 -1.68
CA LEU A 157 -19.86 11.20 -2.39
C LEU A 157 -21.04 11.92 -3.04
N GLU A 158 -21.07 13.23 -2.91
CA GLU A 158 -21.98 14.11 -3.64
C GLU A 158 -21.20 14.74 -4.81
N TYR A 159 -21.88 15.01 -5.92
CA TYR A 159 -21.25 15.52 -7.14
C TYR A 159 -21.87 16.84 -7.63
N SER A 160 -21.09 17.58 -8.40
CA SER A 160 -21.60 18.67 -9.24
C SER A 160 -22.65 18.16 -10.23
N SER A 161 -23.47 19.08 -10.75
CA SER A 161 -24.54 18.75 -11.71
C SER A 161 -24.04 18.08 -12.99
N ASP A 162 -22.80 18.35 -13.40
CA ASP A 162 -22.15 17.70 -14.56
C ASP A 162 -21.43 16.39 -14.20
N GLY A 163 -21.41 16.00 -12.92
CA GLY A 163 -20.78 14.78 -12.41
C GLY A 163 -19.24 14.81 -12.41
N LYS A 164 -18.60 15.93 -12.74
CA LYS A 164 -17.14 16.00 -12.89
C LYS A 164 -16.40 16.37 -11.61
N LEU A 165 -17.09 16.92 -10.62
CA LEU A 165 -16.49 17.35 -9.35
C LEU A 165 -17.16 16.63 -8.20
N ILE A 166 -16.37 16.17 -7.23
CA ILE A 166 -16.89 15.81 -5.92
C ILE A 166 -17.23 17.13 -5.21
N SER A 167 -18.50 17.36 -4.87
CA SER A 167 -18.98 18.58 -4.23
C SER A 167 -18.96 18.49 -2.70
N SER A 168 -19.14 17.30 -2.16
CA SER A 168 -18.98 17.00 -0.73
C SER A 168 -18.79 15.49 -0.51
N ALA A 169 -18.37 15.09 0.69
CA ALA A 169 -18.29 13.69 1.08
C ALA A 169 -19.02 13.47 2.42
N ILE A 170 -19.76 12.38 2.54
CA ILE A 170 -20.36 11.93 3.79
C ILE A 170 -19.42 10.93 4.44
N ALA A 171 -19.01 11.23 5.66
CA ALA A 171 -18.14 10.40 6.48
C ALA A 171 -18.88 9.89 7.73
N ILE A 172 -18.50 8.70 8.18
CA ILE A 172 -19.00 8.09 9.42
C ILE A 172 -17.82 8.00 10.39
N GLN A 173 -17.84 8.85 11.41
CA GLN A 173 -16.92 8.76 12.53
C GLN A 173 -17.56 7.91 13.63
N HIS A 174 -16.79 6.98 14.20
CA HIS A 174 -17.30 6.08 15.23
C HIS A 174 -16.43 6.09 16.49
N GLN A 175 -17.08 5.83 17.62
CA GLN A 175 -16.45 5.69 18.93
C GLN A 175 -17.22 4.66 19.77
N PRO A 176 -16.58 4.01 20.76
CA PRO A 176 -17.26 3.06 21.63
C PRO A 176 -18.48 3.70 22.31
N VAL A 177 -19.58 2.95 22.42
CA VAL A 177 -20.68 3.37 23.31
C VAL A 177 -20.22 3.30 24.78
N GLN A 178 -20.85 4.06 25.66
CA GLN A 178 -20.53 4.04 27.08
C GLN A 178 -20.67 2.62 27.64
N GLY A 179 -19.62 2.12 28.30
CA GLY A 179 -19.57 0.77 28.88
C GLY A 179 -19.19 -0.35 27.90
N ALA A 180 -19.09 -0.09 26.60
CA ALA A 180 -18.53 -1.05 25.65
C ALA A 180 -17.00 -1.11 25.75
N PRO A 181 -16.38 -2.21 25.32
CA PRO A 181 -14.92 -2.29 25.21
C PRO A 181 -14.35 -1.17 24.33
N PRO A 182 -13.14 -0.69 24.63
CA PRO A 182 -12.47 0.33 23.83
C PRO A 182 -12.23 -0.12 22.38
N LEU A 183 -11.99 0.84 21.48
CA LEU A 183 -11.56 0.54 20.10
C LEU A 183 -10.31 -0.34 20.11
N ASN A 184 -10.16 -1.16 19.07
CA ASN A 184 -9.09 -2.13 18.93
C ASN A 184 -9.10 -3.26 19.97
N THR A 185 -10.24 -3.49 20.65
CA THR A 185 -10.41 -4.69 21.48
C THR A 185 -10.59 -5.94 20.62
N THR A 186 -11.49 -5.86 19.64
CA THR A 186 -11.77 -6.95 18.70
C THR A 186 -11.08 -6.69 17.35
N PRO A 187 -10.70 -7.73 16.61
CA PRO A 187 -10.08 -7.58 15.29
C PRO A 187 -10.99 -6.86 14.29
N LEU A 188 -10.37 -6.34 13.22
CA LEU A 188 -11.04 -5.54 12.20
C LEU A 188 -12.12 -6.33 11.45
N SER A 189 -11.90 -7.63 11.21
CA SER A 189 -12.91 -8.48 10.56
C SER A 189 -14.26 -8.49 11.28
N GLN A 190 -14.29 -8.24 12.59
CA GLN A 190 -15.52 -8.24 13.38
C GLN A 190 -16.20 -6.86 13.45
N THR A 191 -15.50 -5.80 13.03
CA THR A 191 -15.97 -4.42 13.20
C THR A 191 -16.14 -3.68 11.88
N ILE A 192 -15.46 -4.10 10.81
CA ILE A 192 -15.39 -3.38 9.55
C ILE A 192 -16.77 -3.11 8.95
N GLU A 193 -17.70 -4.08 8.98
CA GLU A 193 -19.03 -3.83 8.41
C GLU A 193 -19.81 -2.80 9.25
N ASP A 194 -19.72 -2.90 10.59
CA ASP A 194 -20.34 -1.95 11.51
C ASP A 194 -19.82 -0.52 11.27
N THR A 195 -18.51 -0.32 11.00
CA THR A 195 -17.94 1.02 10.77
C THR A 195 -18.57 1.76 9.59
N TYR A 196 -19.12 1.05 8.60
CA TYR A 196 -19.78 1.62 7.42
C TYR A 196 -21.32 1.74 7.53
N THR A 197 -21.92 1.39 8.67
CA THR A 197 -23.36 1.56 8.89
C THR A 197 -23.68 2.93 9.49
N TYR A 198 -24.79 3.54 9.06
CA TYR A 198 -25.23 4.86 9.56
C TYR A 198 -25.75 4.80 11.01
N GLN A 199 -26.30 3.66 11.40
CA GLN A 199 -26.96 3.48 12.67
C GLN A 199 -25.94 3.25 13.79
N ASN A 200 -26.27 3.72 14.99
CA ASN A 200 -25.57 3.28 16.19
C ASN A 200 -25.74 1.77 16.34
N SER A 201 -24.70 1.11 16.83
CA SER A 201 -24.72 -0.31 17.16
C SER A 201 -24.55 -0.52 18.67
N SER A 202 -24.60 -1.77 19.12
CA SER A 202 -24.24 -2.12 20.50
C SER A 202 -22.75 -1.86 20.80
N ARG A 203 -21.91 -1.70 19.77
CA ARG A 203 -20.48 -1.43 19.89
C ARG A 203 -20.16 0.05 19.77
N PHE A 204 -20.78 0.73 18.81
CA PHE A 204 -20.35 2.06 18.38
C PHE A 204 -21.48 3.08 18.33
N SER A 205 -21.19 4.26 18.91
CA SER A 205 -21.93 5.48 18.56
C SER A 205 -21.31 6.09 17.30
N LYS A 206 -22.16 6.58 16.40
CA LYS A 206 -21.79 7.10 15.08
C LYS A 206 -22.14 8.58 15.00
N THR A 207 -21.21 9.35 14.45
CA THR A 207 -21.43 10.75 14.05
C THR A 207 -21.28 10.85 12.54
N ILE A 208 -22.33 11.29 11.87
CA ILE A 208 -22.34 11.52 10.42
C ILE A 208 -21.82 12.92 10.15
N VAL A 209 -20.72 13.01 9.40
CA VAL A 209 -20.03 14.27 9.11
C VAL A 209 -20.11 14.53 7.61
N ARG A 210 -20.63 15.68 7.22
CA ARG A 210 -20.47 16.18 5.85
C ARG A 210 -19.16 16.96 5.76
N LEU A 211 -18.27 16.54 4.87
CA LEU A 211 -17.02 17.22 4.55
C LEU A 211 -17.23 18.01 3.25
N ALA A 212 -16.99 19.32 3.28
CA ALA A 212 -17.35 20.22 2.19
C ALA A 212 -16.26 21.28 1.93
N PRO A 213 -16.25 21.90 0.73
CA PRO A 213 -15.38 23.05 0.45
C PRO A 213 -15.69 24.20 1.41
N LYS A 214 -14.67 25.01 1.74
CA LYS A 214 -14.92 26.31 2.37
C LYS A 214 -15.78 27.18 1.44
N GLN A 215 -16.78 27.84 2.02
CA GLN A 215 -17.58 28.84 1.32
C GLN A 215 -16.69 30.02 0.93
N THR A 216 -16.16 29.97 -0.28
CA THR A 216 -15.51 31.10 -0.94
C THR A 216 -16.47 31.64 -1.99
N LYS A 217 -16.51 32.97 -2.19
CA LYS A 217 -17.25 33.55 -3.32
C LYS A 217 -16.64 32.98 -4.59
N SER A 218 -17.29 32.00 -5.22
CA SER A 218 -16.93 31.54 -6.55
C SER A 218 -16.89 32.76 -7.46
N LYS A 219 -15.81 32.96 -8.23
CA LYS A 219 -15.85 33.94 -9.31
C LYS A 219 -17.02 33.53 -10.21
N ALA A 220 -18.02 34.40 -10.35
CA ALA A 220 -19.20 34.13 -11.17
C ALA A 220 -18.73 33.68 -12.56
N GLY A 221 -19.16 32.48 -12.99
CA GLY A 221 -18.79 31.88 -14.29
C GLY A 221 -17.51 31.02 -14.32
N SER A 222 -16.84 30.76 -13.19
CA SER A 222 -15.66 29.87 -13.13
C SER A 222 -16.04 28.43 -12.78
N ASN A 223 -15.76 27.47 -13.68
CA ASN A 223 -15.89 26.02 -13.44
C ASN A 223 -14.69 25.42 -12.67
N ALA A 224 -13.76 26.23 -12.17
CA ALA A 224 -12.59 25.76 -11.44
C ALA A 224 -12.98 25.13 -10.09
N PRO A 225 -12.35 24.01 -9.69
CA PRO A 225 -12.60 23.42 -8.37
C PRO A 225 -12.20 24.39 -7.24
N ASN A 226 -13.05 24.45 -6.21
CA ASN A 226 -12.84 25.28 -5.00
C ASN A 226 -12.31 24.47 -3.80
N TRP A 227 -12.14 23.17 -3.96
CA TRP A 227 -11.46 22.24 -3.06
C TRP A 227 -11.00 21.00 -3.84
N TYR A 228 -10.11 20.21 -3.25
CA TYR A 228 -9.61 18.96 -3.84
C TYR A 228 -9.77 17.79 -2.89
N VAL A 229 -10.07 16.63 -3.46
CA VAL A 229 -10.06 15.35 -2.75
C VAL A 229 -8.79 14.61 -3.14
N VAL A 230 -8.08 14.05 -2.17
CA VAL A 230 -6.89 13.23 -2.38
C VAL A 230 -7.13 11.86 -1.76
N ASP A 231 -7.23 10.82 -2.60
CA ASP A 231 -7.31 9.44 -2.15
C ASP A 231 -5.90 8.92 -1.85
N THR A 232 -5.60 8.72 -0.58
CA THR A 232 -4.38 8.10 -0.07
C THR A 232 -4.70 6.87 0.77
N SER A 233 -5.91 6.32 0.61
CA SER A 233 -6.34 5.11 1.29
C SER A 233 -5.54 3.91 0.76
N GLU A 234 -5.33 2.94 1.64
CA GLU A 234 -4.46 1.79 1.36
C GLU A 234 -4.97 0.91 0.20
N THR A 235 -6.28 0.99 -0.11
CA THR A 235 -6.92 0.17 -1.14
C THR A 235 -7.62 0.96 -2.24
N GLY A 236 -7.55 2.30 -2.22
CA GLY A 236 -8.24 3.15 -3.20
C GLY A 236 -9.76 3.14 -3.02
N GLU A 237 -10.23 3.54 -1.84
CA GLU A 237 -11.65 3.56 -1.49
C GLU A 237 -12.44 4.58 -2.33
N ILE A 238 -11.92 5.81 -2.48
CA ILE A 238 -12.60 6.86 -3.27
C ILE A 238 -12.59 6.49 -4.75
N ILE A 239 -11.55 5.82 -5.22
CA ILE A 239 -11.47 5.29 -6.59
C ILE A 239 -12.65 4.37 -6.90
N ALA A 240 -12.95 3.42 -6.02
CA ALA A 240 -14.09 2.52 -6.19
C ALA A 240 -15.44 3.23 -5.96
N LEU A 241 -15.54 4.03 -4.90
CA LEU A 241 -16.77 4.74 -4.54
C LEU A 241 -17.19 5.75 -5.61
N ALA A 242 -16.23 6.38 -6.28
CA ALA A 242 -16.48 7.29 -7.40
C ALA A 242 -16.62 6.58 -8.77
N ASP A 243 -16.52 5.25 -8.79
CA ASP A 243 -16.58 4.42 -10.00
C ASP A 243 -15.66 4.93 -11.13
N VAL A 244 -14.47 5.42 -10.77
CA VAL A 244 -13.45 5.80 -11.75
C VAL A 244 -12.75 4.54 -12.28
N PRO A 245 -12.29 4.51 -13.53
CA PRO A 245 -11.64 3.32 -14.09
C PRO A 245 -10.35 2.96 -13.32
N TYR A 246 -10.20 1.69 -12.97
CA TYR A 246 -9.03 1.15 -12.28
C TYR A 246 -8.69 -0.26 -12.73
N ARG A 247 -7.45 -0.68 -12.43
CA ARG A 247 -6.93 -2.05 -12.54
C ARG A 247 -6.72 -2.64 -11.15
N LEU A 248 -6.75 -3.97 -11.08
CA LEU A 248 -6.52 -4.75 -9.88
C LEU A 248 -5.87 -6.07 -10.28
N GLY A 249 -5.01 -6.63 -9.44
CA GLY A 249 -4.37 -7.91 -9.66
C GLY A 249 -3.38 -7.89 -10.82
N ILE A 250 -3.18 -9.02 -11.50
CA ILE A 250 -2.22 -9.16 -12.60
C ILE A 250 -2.73 -8.42 -13.84
N ASP A 251 -1.86 -7.61 -14.44
CA ASP A 251 -2.09 -7.02 -15.76
C ASP A 251 -1.69 -8.00 -16.88
N ALA A 252 -2.42 -8.01 -18.00
CA ALA A 252 -2.18 -8.89 -19.12
C ALA A 252 -0.76 -8.70 -19.70
N ARG A 253 -0.11 -9.81 -20.05
CA ARG A 253 1.18 -9.81 -20.74
C ARG A 253 1.11 -9.00 -22.01
N SER A 254 2.03 -8.04 -22.12
CA SER A 254 2.11 -7.11 -23.23
C SER A 254 3.57 -6.71 -23.47
N TYR A 255 3.81 -5.88 -24.47
CA TYR A 255 5.15 -5.31 -24.68
C TYR A 255 5.56 -4.29 -23.61
N LEU A 256 4.62 -3.82 -22.78
CA LEU A 256 4.88 -2.93 -21.64
C LEU A 256 5.04 -3.69 -20.32
N GLU A 257 4.38 -4.84 -20.21
CA GLU A 257 4.41 -5.76 -19.06
C GLU A 257 4.89 -7.18 -19.49
N PRO A 258 6.08 -7.30 -20.08
CA PRO A 258 6.52 -8.53 -20.76
C PRO A 258 6.75 -9.70 -19.80
N SER A 259 6.98 -9.46 -18.52
CA SER A 259 7.18 -10.51 -17.53
C SER A 259 5.89 -10.97 -16.85
N SER A 260 4.72 -10.43 -17.21
CA SER A 260 3.45 -10.86 -16.62
C SER A 260 3.24 -12.37 -16.76
N SER A 261 2.80 -12.98 -15.66
CA SER A 261 2.51 -14.40 -15.56
C SER A 261 1.27 -14.80 -16.37
N SER A 262 0.37 -13.84 -16.67
CA SER A 262 -0.91 -14.09 -17.31
C SER A 262 -1.04 -13.43 -18.68
N PRO A 263 -1.55 -14.13 -19.72
CA PRO A 263 -1.84 -13.50 -21.01
C PRO A 263 -3.11 -12.63 -20.98
N GLN A 264 -3.90 -12.67 -19.91
CA GLN A 264 -5.07 -11.81 -19.68
C GLN A 264 -4.98 -11.12 -18.32
N ASN A 265 -5.78 -10.06 -18.11
CA ASN A 265 -5.90 -9.45 -16.79
C ASN A 265 -6.50 -10.47 -15.81
N ASP A 266 -5.96 -10.56 -14.60
CA ASP A 266 -6.52 -11.37 -13.53
C ASP A 266 -6.71 -10.52 -12.26
N PRO A 267 -7.93 -10.01 -12.02
CA PRO A 267 -8.19 -9.11 -10.93
C PRO A 267 -8.33 -9.78 -9.55
N PHE A 268 -8.18 -11.11 -9.48
CA PHE A 268 -8.30 -11.86 -8.23
C PHE A 268 -6.93 -12.18 -7.61
N CYS A 269 -5.88 -12.16 -8.43
CA CYS A 269 -4.51 -12.36 -8.00
C CYS A 269 -3.85 -11.02 -7.62
N THR A 270 -4.22 -10.48 -6.47
CA THR A 270 -3.49 -9.36 -5.86
C THR A 270 -2.31 -9.90 -5.05
N GLN A 271 -1.32 -9.04 -4.78
CA GLN A 271 -0.26 -9.37 -3.84
C GLN A 271 -0.81 -9.65 -2.43
N GLY A 272 -0.12 -10.53 -1.71
CA GLY A 272 -0.47 -10.89 -0.34
C GLY A 272 -0.46 -9.71 0.62
N PHE A 273 -1.34 -9.74 1.62
CA PHE A 273 -1.39 -8.78 2.73
C PHE A 273 -1.18 -9.51 4.05
N THR A 274 -0.90 -8.80 5.14
CA THR A 274 -0.64 -9.45 6.43
C THR A 274 -1.13 -8.63 7.62
N TYR A 275 -1.62 -9.30 8.65
CA TYR A 275 -1.69 -8.71 9.98
C TYR A 275 -0.36 -8.97 10.69
N THR A 276 0.35 -7.89 11.01
CA THR A 276 1.57 -8.00 11.79
C THR A 276 1.23 -8.18 13.27
N PHE A 277 2.16 -8.75 14.03
CA PHE A 277 2.06 -8.86 15.48
C PHE A 277 3.43 -8.72 16.11
N ALA A 278 3.47 -8.47 17.42
CA ALA A 278 4.72 -8.42 18.16
C ALA A 278 4.83 -9.61 19.13
N MET A 279 6.06 -10.09 19.30
CA MET A 279 6.42 -11.08 20.30
C MET A 279 7.68 -10.64 21.04
N GLU A 280 7.82 -11.08 22.28
CA GLU A 280 8.97 -10.77 23.13
C GLU A 280 9.71 -12.04 23.51
N ALA A 281 11.04 -12.01 23.42
CA ALA A 281 11.89 -13.07 23.93
C ALA A 281 11.91 -13.01 25.47
N THR A 282 11.64 -14.14 26.13
CA THR A 282 11.60 -14.24 27.59
C THR A 282 12.80 -15.01 28.13
N LYS A 283 13.14 -14.77 29.40
CA LYS A 283 14.19 -15.55 30.08
C LYS A 283 13.74 -17.00 30.26
N ASP A 284 12.52 -17.17 30.77
CA ASP A 284 11.95 -18.47 31.09
C ASP A 284 10.92 -18.90 30.04
N PRO A 285 10.74 -20.22 29.80
CA PRO A 285 9.71 -20.75 28.91
C PRO A 285 8.32 -20.23 29.27
N GLN A 286 7.50 -19.95 28.25
CA GLN A 286 6.12 -19.50 28.38
C GLN A 286 5.15 -20.56 27.88
N PRO A 287 3.98 -20.74 28.50
CA PRO A 287 2.94 -21.62 27.99
C PRO A 287 2.51 -21.22 26.57
N GLN A 288 2.47 -22.20 25.67
CA GLN A 288 2.01 -22.00 24.29
C GLN A 288 0.68 -22.72 24.10
N THR A 289 -0.41 -21.95 24.06
CA THR A 289 -1.76 -22.51 23.84
C THR A 289 -2.03 -22.61 22.35
N MET A 290 -2.31 -23.83 21.87
CA MET A 290 -2.69 -24.04 20.48
C MET A 290 -4.06 -23.41 20.19
N PRO A 291 -4.16 -22.47 19.22
CA PRO A 291 -5.46 -21.98 18.78
C PRO A 291 -6.31 -23.09 18.16
N ALA A 292 -7.63 -23.06 18.37
CA ALA A 292 -8.53 -24.09 17.85
C ALA A 292 -8.51 -24.23 16.32
N PHE A 293 -8.26 -23.12 15.60
CA PHE A 293 -8.14 -23.08 14.14
C PHE A 293 -6.75 -23.48 13.62
N TYR A 294 -5.75 -23.68 14.48
CA TYR A 294 -4.38 -23.95 14.04
C TYR A 294 -4.24 -25.15 13.10
N PRO A 295 -4.93 -26.30 13.31
CA PRO A 295 -4.85 -27.44 12.39
C PRO A 295 -5.32 -27.15 10.96
N GLU A 296 -6.18 -26.14 10.75
CA GLU A 296 -6.62 -25.71 9.41
C GLU A 296 -5.47 -25.03 8.65
N TYR A 297 -4.65 -24.24 9.36
CA TYR A 297 -3.58 -23.42 8.77
C TYR A 297 -2.19 -24.04 8.85
N SER A 298 -1.97 -25.06 9.68
CA SER A 298 -0.66 -25.70 9.82
C SER A 298 -0.04 -26.21 8.50
N PRO A 299 -0.81 -26.63 7.47
CA PRO A 299 -0.25 -26.98 6.16
C PRO A 299 0.31 -25.79 5.36
N TYR A 300 0.18 -24.56 5.85
CA TYR A 300 0.65 -23.35 5.18
C TYR A 300 2.07 -22.94 5.63
N TYR A 301 2.34 -22.96 6.94
CA TYR A 301 3.49 -22.27 7.51
C TYR A 301 4.85 -22.89 7.14
N SER A 302 5.80 -22.03 6.81
CA SER A 302 7.15 -22.42 6.45
C SER A 302 8.15 -21.28 6.62
N TYR A 303 9.40 -21.64 6.86
CA TYR A 303 10.55 -20.75 6.67
C TYR A 303 10.86 -20.42 5.20
N GLU A 304 10.10 -20.99 4.25
CA GLU A 304 10.21 -20.86 2.78
C GLU A 304 11.46 -21.53 2.19
N LEU A 305 12.65 -21.21 2.72
CA LEU A 305 13.93 -21.67 2.20
C LEU A 305 14.82 -22.20 3.32
N LYS A 306 15.61 -23.25 3.03
CA LYS A 306 16.59 -23.81 3.98
C LYS A 306 17.55 -22.76 4.56
N ARG A 307 17.99 -21.79 3.74
CA ARG A 307 18.87 -20.70 4.16
C ARG A 307 18.22 -19.70 5.14
N LEU A 308 16.90 -19.72 5.26
CA LEU A 308 16.11 -18.87 6.16
C LEU A 308 15.52 -19.65 7.34
N ALA A 309 15.70 -20.98 7.38
CA ALA A 309 15.14 -21.88 8.37
C ALA A 309 15.85 -21.81 9.73
N SER A 310 15.79 -20.64 10.36
CA SER A 310 16.37 -20.36 11.66
C SER A 310 15.48 -19.40 12.44
N PHE A 311 15.00 -19.83 13.60
CA PHE A 311 14.20 -18.98 14.48
C PHE A 311 14.93 -17.69 14.87
N PRO A 312 16.20 -17.70 15.35
CA PRO A 312 16.93 -16.46 15.64
C PRO A 312 17.03 -15.51 14.45
N LEU A 313 17.16 -16.04 13.22
CA LEU A 313 17.20 -15.22 12.01
C LEU A 313 15.85 -14.54 11.76
N VAL A 314 14.75 -15.30 11.82
CA VAL A 314 13.39 -14.75 11.61
C VAL A 314 12.99 -13.79 12.72
N PHE A 315 13.31 -14.11 13.98
CA PHE A 315 13.05 -13.22 15.11
C PHE A 315 13.80 -11.89 14.94
N THR A 316 15.05 -11.91 14.49
CA THR A 316 15.85 -10.69 14.35
C THR A 316 15.62 -9.94 13.03
N TYR A 317 14.84 -10.49 12.11
CA TYR A 317 14.48 -9.86 10.84
C TYR A 317 13.93 -8.46 11.05
N ARG A 318 12.95 -8.35 11.94
CA ARG A 318 12.31 -7.09 12.36
C ARG A 318 12.26 -7.01 13.89
N ARG A 319 13.42 -7.18 14.54
CA ARG A 319 13.59 -6.84 15.96
C ARG A 319 13.52 -5.32 16.12
N ILE A 320 12.40 -4.83 16.66
CA ILE A 320 12.07 -3.40 16.76
C ILE A 320 12.56 -2.78 18.07
N TRP A 321 12.92 -3.61 19.06
CA TRP A 321 13.46 -3.16 20.33
C TRP A 321 14.42 -4.20 20.91
N SER A 322 15.50 -3.74 21.53
CA SER A 322 16.44 -4.58 22.24
C SER A 322 17.02 -3.83 23.44
N PRO A 323 16.70 -4.24 24.69
CA PRO A 323 17.25 -3.61 25.88
C PRO A 323 18.69 -4.04 26.15
N THR A 324 19.10 -5.21 25.64
CA THR A 324 20.44 -5.77 25.84
C THR A 324 20.93 -6.43 24.56
N LYS A 325 22.22 -6.22 24.24
CA LYS A 325 22.80 -6.77 23.01
C LYS A 325 23.09 -8.26 23.18
N GLY A 326 22.44 -9.09 22.35
CA GLY A 326 22.72 -10.52 22.28
C GLY A 326 24.07 -10.87 21.63
N GLN A 327 24.47 -12.14 21.73
CA GLN A 327 25.74 -12.62 21.17
C GLN A 327 25.74 -12.59 19.63
N PRO A 328 26.88 -12.29 18.97
CA PRO A 328 26.98 -12.39 17.51
C PRO A 328 26.65 -13.80 16.99
N MET A 329 25.94 -13.88 15.88
CA MET A 329 25.51 -15.09 15.21
C MET A 329 25.53 -14.90 13.69
N GLU A 330 25.70 -16.00 12.96
CA GLU A 330 25.59 -16.03 11.49
C GLU A 330 24.75 -17.25 11.07
N PHE A 331 23.81 -17.04 10.16
CA PHE A 331 23.04 -18.12 9.55
C PHE A 331 22.67 -17.74 8.12
N GLY A 332 22.81 -18.67 7.18
CA GLY A 332 22.42 -18.44 5.78
C GLY A 332 23.13 -17.26 5.10
N GLY A 333 24.31 -16.87 5.58
CA GLY A 333 25.08 -15.72 5.11
C GLY A 333 24.63 -14.36 5.69
N VAL A 334 23.70 -14.35 6.66
CA VAL A 334 23.25 -13.14 7.36
C VAL A 334 23.88 -13.10 8.75
N LYS A 335 24.53 -11.99 9.08
CA LYS A 335 25.12 -11.73 10.40
C LYS A 335 24.16 -10.90 11.25
N PHE A 336 23.89 -11.34 12.47
CA PHE A 336 22.99 -10.66 13.41
C PHE A 336 23.38 -10.98 14.86
N ASN A 337 22.78 -10.28 15.82
CA ASN A 337 22.90 -10.63 17.24
C ASN A 337 21.72 -11.48 17.66
N ALA A 338 21.97 -12.64 18.28
CA ALA A 338 20.94 -13.56 18.75
C ALA A 338 19.89 -12.84 19.63
N PRO A 339 18.63 -13.34 19.66
CA PRO A 339 17.62 -12.82 20.58
C PRO A 339 18.07 -12.89 22.03
N ALA A 340 17.81 -11.82 22.79
CA ALA A 340 18.04 -11.75 24.24
C ALA A 340 16.72 -11.47 24.98
N PRO A 341 16.57 -11.87 26.26
CA PRO A 341 15.37 -11.55 27.03
C PRO A 341 15.03 -10.05 27.01
N GLY A 342 13.77 -9.74 26.75
CA GLY A 342 13.25 -8.38 26.60
C GLY A 342 13.35 -7.82 25.17
N ASP A 343 14.00 -8.52 24.24
CA ASP A 343 13.94 -8.15 22.82
C ASP A 343 12.50 -8.27 22.31
N ILE A 344 12.06 -7.29 21.53
CA ILE A 344 10.74 -7.31 20.89
C ILE A 344 10.93 -7.42 19.38
N SER A 345 10.26 -8.41 18.80
CA SER A 345 10.23 -8.65 17.37
C SER A 345 8.84 -8.48 16.80
N MET A 346 8.73 -7.76 15.70
CA MET A 346 7.52 -7.71 14.89
C MET A 346 7.60 -8.74 13.77
N GLN A 347 6.50 -9.47 13.54
CA GLN A 347 6.45 -10.56 12.58
C GLN A 347 5.68 -10.19 11.31
N ASN A 348 6.34 -10.38 10.17
CA ASN A 348 5.82 -10.27 8.80
C ASN A 348 6.68 -11.20 7.92
N TRP A 349 6.10 -12.32 7.46
CA TRP A 349 6.81 -13.36 6.72
C TRP A 349 5.93 -14.02 5.65
N THR A 350 6.46 -14.20 4.44
CA THR A 350 5.70 -14.60 3.25
C THR A 350 5.01 -15.95 3.36
N TRP A 351 5.73 -16.99 3.76
CA TRP A 351 5.14 -18.30 4.08
C TRP A 351 4.79 -18.41 5.58
N GLY A 352 4.63 -17.28 6.25
CA GLY A 352 4.23 -17.20 7.64
C GLY A 352 2.84 -16.59 7.77
N ASN A 353 2.79 -15.28 8.02
CA ASN A 353 1.57 -14.55 8.29
C ASN A 353 1.03 -13.71 7.12
N ASP A 354 1.58 -13.85 5.91
CA ASP A 354 0.90 -13.30 4.74
C ASP A 354 -0.33 -14.15 4.38
N TYR A 355 -1.45 -13.49 4.18
CA TYR A 355 -2.60 -14.04 3.46
C TYR A 355 -2.46 -13.73 1.98
N ARG A 356 -2.36 -14.77 1.15
CA ARG A 356 -2.12 -14.67 -0.30
C ARG A 356 -3.32 -15.26 -1.04
N PRO A 357 -4.15 -14.46 -1.74
CA PRO A 357 -5.38 -14.98 -2.34
C PRO A 357 -5.08 -16.01 -3.42
N GLY A 358 -5.98 -16.95 -3.65
CA GLY A 358 -5.84 -17.95 -4.73
C GLY A 358 -6.79 -17.71 -5.90
N THR A 359 -8.01 -17.24 -5.65
CA THR A 359 -9.08 -17.16 -6.65
C THR A 359 -10.08 -16.03 -6.35
N SER A 360 -11.17 -15.94 -7.12
CA SER A 360 -12.29 -15.05 -6.82
C SER A 360 -13.06 -15.38 -5.54
N ALA A 361 -12.80 -16.54 -4.92
CA ALA A 361 -13.43 -16.94 -3.67
C ALA A 361 -12.84 -16.23 -2.44
N ASP A 362 -11.58 -15.82 -2.52
CA ASP A 362 -10.80 -15.39 -1.36
C ASP A 362 -9.99 -14.10 -1.55
N ASN A 363 -10.14 -13.43 -2.70
CA ASN A 363 -9.61 -12.09 -2.92
C ASN A 363 -10.13 -11.11 -1.86
N LEU A 364 -9.21 -10.35 -1.25
CA LEU A 364 -9.55 -9.37 -0.22
C LEU A 364 -10.25 -8.15 -0.81
N ILE A 365 -9.66 -7.54 -1.84
CA ILE A 365 -10.19 -6.32 -2.46
C ILE A 365 -11.21 -6.75 -3.51
N TYR A 366 -12.46 -6.32 -3.35
CA TYR A 366 -13.50 -6.66 -4.32
C TYR A 366 -13.22 -5.99 -5.67
N THR A 367 -13.37 -6.80 -6.73
CA THR A 367 -13.41 -6.32 -8.11
C THR A 367 -14.65 -5.44 -8.33
N ARG A 368 -14.65 -4.61 -9.38
CA ARG A 368 -15.81 -3.78 -9.72
C ARG A 368 -17.08 -4.62 -9.90
N GLN A 369 -16.96 -5.79 -10.53
CA GLN A 369 -18.08 -6.71 -10.71
C GLN A 369 -18.62 -7.26 -9.38
N GLN A 370 -17.74 -7.61 -8.44
CA GLN A 370 -18.15 -8.04 -7.08
C GLN A 370 -18.80 -6.90 -6.30
N LEU A 371 -18.28 -5.66 -6.41
CA LEU A 371 -18.89 -4.47 -5.79
C LEU A 371 -20.29 -4.20 -6.36
N GLN A 372 -20.46 -4.32 -7.68
CA GLN A 372 -21.76 -4.17 -8.33
C GLN A 372 -22.75 -5.27 -7.90
N ALA A 373 -22.30 -6.52 -7.89
CA ALA A 373 -23.14 -7.66 -7.51
C ALA A 373 -23.58 -7.62 -6.04
N SER A 374 -22.70 -7.19 -5.13
CA SER A 374 -23.03 -7.02 -3.71
C SER A 374 -23.89 -5.79 -3.41
N GLY A 375 -24.04 -4.88 -4.38
CA GLY A 375 -24.79 -3.63 -4.21
C GLY A 375 -23.97 -2.48 -3.61
N GLN A 376 -22.67 -2.65 -3.40
CA GLN A 376 -21.82 -1.61 -2.80
C GLN A 376 -21.62 -0.36 -3.66
N LEU A 377 -21.86 -0.45 -4.98
CA LEU A 377 -21.85 0.71 -5.89
C LEU A 377 -23.20 1.44 -5.98
N LYS A 378 -24.23 0.98 -5.24
CA LYS A 378 -25.50 1.70 -5.15
C LYS A 378 -25.38 2.84 -4.12
N PRO A 379 -26.14 3.94 -4.25
CA PRO A 379 -26.24 4.96 -3.20
C PRO A 379 -26.52 4.32 -1.83
N GLY A 380 -25.80 4.75 -0.78
CA GLY A 380 -25.87 4.16 0.57
C GLY A 380 -25.28 2.77 0.74
N GLY A 381 -24.90 2.09 -0.35
CA GLY A 381 -24.48 0.69 -0.35
C GLY A 381 -23.02 0.45 0.02
N TRP A 382 -22.16 1.48 0.02
CA TRP A 382 -20.71 1.31 0.19
C TRP A 382 -20.34 0.72 1.56
N MET A 383 -19.55 -0.35 1.58
CA MET A 383 -19.09 -1.04 2.79
C MET A 383 -17.56 -1.22 2.80
N GLY A 384 -16.81 -0.27 2.23
CA GLY A 384 -15.35 -0.29 2.16
C GLY A 384 -14.77 -1.20 1.08
N GLY A 385 -15.58 -2.01 0.41
CA GLY A 385 -15.16 -2.82 -0.73
C GLY A 385 -14.13 -3.91 -0.41
N LEU A 386 -14.08 -4.38 0.84
CA LEU A 386 -13.22 -5.48 1.29
C LEU A 386 -14.03 -6.71 1.67
N ARG A 387 -13.42 -7.88 1.54
CA ARG A 387 -14.00 -9.16 1.98
C ARG A 387 -13.66 -9.41 3.46
N THR A 388 -14.67 -9.31 4.31
CA THR A 388 -14.60 -9.57 5.76
C THR A 388 -14.00 -10.94 6.10
N GLU A 389 -14.38 -11.97 5.34
CA GLU A 389 -13.88 -13.33 5.54
C GLU A 389 -12.37 -13.47 5.28
N SER A 390 -11.82 -12.80 4.26
CA SER A 390 -10.37 -12.81 4.03
C SER A 390 -9.62 -12.09 5.14
N LEU A 391 -10.19 -11.02 5.72
CA LEU A 391 -9.61 -10.36 6.89
C LEU A 391 -9.56 -11.31 8.08
N ARG A 392 -10.67 -12.00 8.38
CA ARG A 392 -10.76 -12.98 9.48
C ARG A 392 -9.71 -14.08 9.32
N LYS A 393 -9.64 -14.71 8.13
CA LYS A 393 -8.66 -15.76 7.87
C LYS A 393 -7.22 -15.25 7.98
N ALA A 394 -6.93 -14.02 7.54
CA ALA A 394 -5.61 -13.43 7.71
C ALA A 394 -5.25 -13.18 9.19
N GLU A 395 -6.21 -12.76 10.01
CA GLU A 395 -6.03 -12.62 11.47
C GLU A 395 -5.71 -13.98 12.12
N GLU A 396 -6.41 -15.04 11.72
CA GLU A 396 -6.18 -16.41 12.21
C GLU A 396 -4.84 -16.98 11.74
N ILE A 397 -4.45 -16.76 10.49
CA ILE A 397 -3.13 -17.12 9.96
C ILE A 397 -2.03 -16.43 10.78
N SER A 398 -2.18 -15.15 11.14
CA SER A 398 -1.17 -14.45 11.95
C SER A 398 -1.03 -15.01 13.36
N LEU A 399 -2.16 -15.30 14.04
CA LEU A 399 -2.15 -15.91 15.37
C LEU A 399 -1.61 -17.34 15.34
N GLY A 400 -1.98 -18.11 14.31
CA GLY A 400 -1.46 -19.45 14.09
C GLY A 400 0.03 -19.45 13.75
N TYR A 401 0.54 -18.43 13.06
CA TYR A 401 1.96 -18.29 12.77
C TYR A 401 2.80 -18.06 14.03
N TYR A 402 2.29 -17.30 15.00
CA TYR A 402 2.94 -17.19 16.32
C TYR A 402 3.08 -18.57 16.98
N TYR A 403 1.99 -19.34 17.05
CA TYR A 403 2.02 -20.68 17.63
C TYR A 403 2.95 -21.61 16.84
N TRP A 404 2.92 -21.54 15.50
CA TRP A 404 3.85 -22.28 14.65
C TRP A 404 5.28 -21.94 15.06
N LEU A 405 5.68 -20.66 15.09
CA LEU A 405 7.03 -20.22 15.44
C LEU A 405 7.50 -20.72 16.80
N THR A 406 6.64 -20.69 17.84
CA THR A 406 7.05 -21.00 19.22
C THR A 406 6.85 -22.45 19.63
N ALA A 407 5.86 -23.16 19.09
CA ALA A 407 5.49 -24.50 19.53
C ALA A 407 5.44 -25.54 18.41
N GLY A 408 5.18 -25.13 17.16
CA GLY A 408 5.12 -26.05 16.02
C GLY A 408 6.46 -26.74 15.71
N ASP A 409 6.40 -27.90 15.06
CA ASP A 409 7.53 -28.78 14.72
C ASP A 409 7.55 -29.22 13.24
N THR A 410 6.57 -28.77 12.45
CA THR A 410 6.44 -29.05 11.02
C THR A 410 6.78 -27.82 10.17
N ASP A 411 7.11 -28.03 8.89
CA ASP A 411 7.32 -26.97 7.91
C ASP A 411 6.73 -27.43 6.56
N SER A 412 5.81 -26.66 5.99
CA SER A 412 5.02 -27.08 4.81
C SER A 412 5.84 -27.21 3.53
N GLN A 413 6.95 -26.47 3.40
CA GLN A 413 7.79 -26.46 2.20
C GLN A 413 9.06 -27.29 2.39
N LEU A 414 9.61 -27.32 3.61
CA LEU A 414 10.91 -27.91 3.91
C LEU A 414 10.79 -29.30 4.57
N GLY A 415 9.60 -29.67 5.02
CA GLY A 415 9.30 -30.96 5.64
C GLY A 415 9.63 -31.03 7.13
N ASN A 416 9.58 -32.24 7.67
CA ASN A 416 9.74 -32.49 9.10
C ASN A 416 11.19 -32.31 9.58
N GLY A 417 11.38 -31.98 10.86
CA GLY A 417 12.70 -31.91 11.51
C GLY A 417 13.49 -30.62 11.25
N VAL A 418 12.97 -29.74 10.38
CA VAL A 418 13.56 -28.40 10.11
C VAL A 418 13.31 -27.45 11.26
N LYS A 419 12.21 -27.63 11.98
CA LYS A 419 11.76 -26.75 13.04
C LYS A 419 11.90 -27.39 14.41
N GLN A 420 12.27 -26.58 15.39
CA GLN A 420 12.27 -26.93 16.81
C GLN A 420 11.36 -25.95 17.57
N PRO A 421 10.71 -26.39 18.68
CA PRO A 421 10.00 -25.49 19.57
C PRO A 421 10.91 -24.41 20.18
N GLN A 422 10.35 -23.22 20.38
CA GLN A 422 11.02 -22.01 20.88
C GLN A 422 10.18 -21.39 22.00
N PRO A 423 10.05 -22.05 23.16
CA PRO A 423 9.05 -21.71 24.17
C PRO A 423 9.39 -20.43 24.94
N ASN A 424 10.61 -19.91 24.84
CA ASN A 424 11.08 -18.71 25.53
C ASN A 424 10.62 -17.43 24.82
N ASN A 425 9.34 -17.36 24.47
CA ASN A 425 8.73 -16.22 23.82
C ASN A 425 7.28 -16.04 24.24
N ARG A 426 6.84 -14.79 24.40
CA ARG A 426 5.42 -14.45 24.62
C ARG A 426 4.86 -13.60 23.49
N PHE A 427 3.60 -13.83 23.16
CA PHE A 427 2.82 -12.96 22.29
C PHE A 427 2.51 -11.66 23.03
N LEU A 428 2.67 -10.52 22.36
CA LEU A 428 2.36 -9.22 22.95
C LEU A 428 0.97 -8.76 22.52
N SER A 429 0.10 -8.54 23.50
CA SER A 429 -1.26 -8.04 23.32
C SER A 429 -1.61 -7.02 24.41
N GLY A 430 -2.76 -6.37 24.27
CA GLY A 430 -3.19 -5.28 25.15
C GLY A 430 -3.01 -3.92 24.48
N LEU A 431 -3.80 -2.94 24.91
CA LEU A 431 -3.78 -1.60 24.33
C LEU A 431 -2.47 -0.86 24.53
N ASP A 432 -1.63 -1.28 25.47
CA ASP A 432 -0.28 -0.73 25.70
C ASP A 432 0.82 -1.50 24.96
N SER A 433 0.47 -2.58 24.25
CA SER A 433 1.41 -3.34 23.43
C SER A 433 1.94 -2.50 22.25
N PRO A 434 3.04 -2.93 21.59
CA PRO A 434 3.57 -2.25 20.41
C PRO A 434 2.55 -2.05 19.28
N MET A 435 1.59 -2.97 19.12
CA MET A 435 0.53 -2.86 18.10
C MET A 435 -0.65 -1.98 18.55
N GLY A 436 -0.78 -1.69 19.85
CA GLY A 436 -1.84 -0.84 20.39
C GLY A 436 -3.25 -1.45 20.26
N THR A 437 -3.35 -2.78 20.33
CA THR A 437 -4.61 -3.53 20.21
C THR A 437 -4.73 -4.59 21.31
N ALA A 438 -5.94 -4.82 21.83
CA ALA A 438 -6.14 -5.84 22.87
C ALA A 438 -5.93 -7.25 22.32
N HIS A 439 -6.23 -7.48 21.04
CA HIS A 439 -6.02 -8.75 20.35
C HIS A 439 -4.56 -8.96 19.88
N GLY A 440 -3.68 -7.94 19.96
CA GLY A 440 -2.23 -8.02 19.68
C GLY A 440 -1.80 -8.06 18.21
N LEU A 441 -2.75 -8.05 17.27
CA LEU A 441 -2.47 -7.86 15.83
C LEU A 441 -2.46 -6.36 15.48
N SER A 442 -1.87 -5.99 14.35
CA SER A 442 -1.95 -4.63 13.82
C SER A 442 -3.40 -4.16 13.64
N LYS A 443 -3.64 -2.86 13.80
CA LYS A 443 -4.98 -2.23 13.73
C LYS A 443 -5.62 -2.37 12.35
N HIS A 444 -4.78 -2.34 11.31
CA HIS A 444 -5.14 -2.57 9.93
C HIS A 444 -4.10 -3.53 9.33
N PRO A 445 -4.44 -4.36 8.33
CA PRO A 445 -3.43 -5.18 7.68
C PRO A 445 -2.45 -4.32 6.88
N TYR A 446 -1.21 -4.82 6.75
CA TYR A 446 -0.23 -4.33 5.80
C TYR A 446 -0.67 -4.67 4.38
N MET A 447 -1.19 -3.67 3.67
CA MET A 447 -1.61 -3.79 2.28
C MET A 447 -0.39 -3.62 1.37
N ARG A 448 -0.20 -4.52 0.40
CA ARG A 448 0.86 -4.39 -0.62
C ARG A 448 0.34 -3.89 -1.96
N GLU A 449 -0.96 -4.04 -2.21
CA GLU A 449 -1.61 -3.66 -3.46
C GLU A 449 -2.99 -3.07 -3.19
N GLY A 450 -3.38 -2.08 -3.98
CA GLY A 450 -4.69 -1.45 -3.96
C GLY A 450 -5.31 -1.37 -5.36
N ARG A 451 -6.44 -0.68 -5.49
CA ARG A 451 -7.04 -0.37 -6.79
C ARG A 451 -6.18 0.67 -7.50
N ARG A 452 -5.50 0.28 -8.57
CA ARG A 452 -4.59 1.16 -9.33
C ARG A 452 -5.38 1.92 -10.38
N ILE A 453 -5.48 3.25 -10.30
CA ILE A 453 -6.23 4.02 -11.29
C ILE A 453 -5.68 3.81 -12.71
N ILE A 454 -6.53 4.02 -13.70
CA ILE A 454 -6.04 4.35 -15.03
C ILE A 454 -5.82 5.87 -15.06
N GLY A 455 -4.57 6.29 -15.22
CA GLY A 455 -4.17 7.69 -15.17
C GLY A 455 -4.72 8.51 -16.33
N ARG A 456 -4.47 9.82 -16.30
CA ARG A 456 -5.01 10.78 -17.27
C ARG A 456 -4.56 10.43 -18.69
N PRO A 457 -5.48 10.39 -19.67
CA PRO A 457 -5.14 10.27 -21.08
C PRO A 457 -4.16 11.34 -21.53
N SER A 458 -3.27 10.97 -22.44
CA SER A 458 -2.27 11.86 -23.02
C SER A 458 -1.86 11.39 -24.40
N TRP A 459 -1.06 12.18 -25.12
CA TRP A 459 -0.58 11.82 -26.45
C TRP A 459 0.13 10.44 -26.45
N GLY A 460 -0.25 9.58 -27.39
CA GLY A 460 0.22 8.19 -27.48
C GLY A 460 -0.48 7.21 -26.53
N GLN A 461 -1.34 7.67 -25.63
CA GLN A 461 -2.09 6.85 -24.65
C GLN A 461 -3.52 7.38 -24.45
N PRO A 462 -4.39 7.30 -25.49
CA PRO A 462 -5.74 7.87 -25.45
C PRO A 462 -6.66 7.19 -24.43
N GLU A 463 -6.42 5.91 -24.12
CA GLU A 463 -7.20 5.15 -23.13
C GLU A 463 -6.77 5.41 -21.67
N GLY A 464 -5.70 6.19 -21.47
CA GLY A 464 -5.16 6.53 -20.16
C GLY A 464 -3.73 6.07 -19.92
N PHE A 465 -3.09 6.70 -18.94
CA PHE A 465 -1.68 6.51 -18.63
C PHE A 465 -1.44 5.46 -17.53
N SER A 466 -0.32 4.76 -17.61
CA SER A 466 0.22 3.94 -16.52
C SER A 466 1.74 3.84 -16.62
N ILE A 467 2.38 3.70 -15.46
CA ILE A 467 3.80 3.32 -15.35
C ILE A 467 3.88 1.80 -15.37
N TRP A 468 4.66 1.23 -16.29
CA TRP A 468 4.74 -0.20 -16.55
C TRP A 468 6.05 -0.82 -16.08
N GLU A 469 6.14 -2.16 -16.08
CA GLU A 469 7.37 -2.89 -15.73
C GLU A 469 8.60 -2.34 -16.45
N ILE A 470 8.50 -2.16 -17.77
CA ILE A 470 9.65 -1.75 -18.57
C ILE A 470 10.17 -0.37 -18.16
N ASP A 471 9.33 0.50 -17.60
CA ASP A 471 9.68 1.87 -17.23
C ASP A 471 10.69 1.95 -16.10
N ILE A 472 10.79 0.91 -15.26
CA ILE A 472 11.64 0.94 -14.06
C ILE A 472 12.59 -0.24 -13.95
N SER A 473 12.27 -1.37 -14.60
CA SER A 473 12.97 -2.63 -14.36
C SER A 473 14.40 -2.65 -14.94
N ARG A 474 15.34 -3.23 -14.19
CA ARG A 474 16.69 -3.56 -14.68
C ARG A 474 16.75 -4.89 -15.43
N ARG A 475 15.62 -5.52 -15.76
CA ARG A 475 15.58 -6.84 -16.41
C ARG A 475 16.31 -6.81 -17.77
N ASN A 476 16.91 -7.94 -18.13
CA ASN A 476 17.47 -8.14 -19.47
C ASN A 476 16.40 -8.69 -20.41
N TYR A 477 15.79 -7.84 -21.22
CA TYR A 477 14.76 -8.25 -22.19
C TYR A 477 15.33 -8.90 -23.48
N ASN A 478 16.65 -9.08 -23.57
CA ASN A 478 17.29 -9.91 -24.60
C ASN A 478 17.36 -11.39 -24.17
N ASP A 479 16.92 -11.72 -22.95
CA ASP A 479 16.79 -13.10 -22.47
C ASP A 479 15.89 -13.92 -23.41
N GLU A 480 16.29 -15.17 -23.67
CA GLU A 480 15.61 -16.08 -24.60
C GLU A 480 14.12 -16.27 -24.26
N TYR A 481 13.76 -16.19 -22.98
CA TYR A 481 12.38 -16.27 -22.53
C TYR A 481 11.46 -15.28 -23.25
N TYR A 482 11.87 -14.02 -23.41
CA TYR A 482 10.99 -13.00 -24.01
C TYR A 482 10.81 -13.23 -25.51
N ARG A 483 11.81 -13.84 -26.18
CA ARG A 483 11.68 -14.25 -27.58
C ARG A 483 10.71 -15.42 -27.75
N LYS A 484 10.69 -16.34 -26.77
CA LYS A 484 9.83 -17.53 -26.79
C LYS A 484 8.39 -17.24 -26.33
N THR A 485 8.22 -16.30 -25.40
CA THR A 485 6.92 -16.08 -24.74
C THR A 485 6.11 -14.92 -25.31
N LEU A 486 6.75 -14.00 -26.04
CA LEU A 486 6.06 -12.90 -26.72
C LEU A 486 5.93 -13.19 -28.22
N PRO A 487 4.76 -12.94 -28.83
CA PRO A 487 4.62 -12.94 -30.28
C PRO A 487 5.68 -12.04 -30.96
N PRO A 488 6.16 -12.37 -32.18
CA PRO A 488 7.25 -11.63 -32.83
C PRO A 488 7.00 -10.12 -32.97
N ASP A 489 5.76 -9.72 -33.24
CA ASP A 489 5.36 -8.31 -33.31
C ASP A 489 5.38 -7.63 -31.94
N MET A 490 4.93 -8.34 -30.89
CA MET A 490 4.98 -7.86 -29.51
C MET A 490 6.43 -7.73 -29.01
N TYR A 491 7.30 -8.69 -29.34
CA TYR A 491 8.73 -8.61 -29.04
C TYR A 491 9.38 -7.42 -29.75
N ARG A 492 9.07 -7.19 -31.03
CA ARG A 492 9.53 -6.00 -31.76
C ARG A 492 9.06 -4.70 -31.11
N ARG A 493 7.80 -4.63 -30.67
CA ARG A 493 7.26 -3.46 -29.94
C ARG A 493 7.96 -3.25 -28.59
N LEU A 494 8.25 -4.32 -27.84
CA LEU A 494 9.01 -4.24 -26.58
C LEU A 494 10.40 -3.64 -26.84
N LYS A 495 11.09 -4.15 -27.87
CA LYS A 495 12.40 -3.66 -28.26
C LYS A 495 12.34 -2.21 -28.75
N ALA A 496 11.31 -1.82 -29.51
CA ALA A 496 11.10 -0.44 -29.92
C ALA A 496 10.86 0.49 -28.72
N ALA A 497 10.05 0.08 -27.73
CA ALA A 497 9.79 0.86 -26.52
C ALA A 497 11.05 1.09 -25.67
N LEU A 498 11.98 0.13 -25.69
CA LEU A 498 13.28 0.23 -25.01
C LEU A 498 14.34 0.97 -25.84
N GLY A 499 14.22 0.98 -27.17
CA GLY A 499 15.24 1.46 -28.10
C GLY A 499 15.40 2.99 -28.18
N GLY A 500 14.53 3.76 -27.52
CA GLY A 500 14.64 5.22 -27.48
C GLY A 500 14.65 5.84 -28.88
N LEU A 501 15.77 6.42 -29.29
CA LEU A 501 15.93 7.04 -30.62
C LEU A 501 15.83 6.03 -31.77
N GLU A 502 16.09 4.75 -31.52
CA GLU A 502 16.03 3.69 -32.54
C GLU A 502 14.60 3.19 -32.80
N ALA A 503 13.61 3.64 -32.02
CA ALA A 503 12.26 3.07 -32.02
C ALA A 503 11.62 3.01 -33.41
N ALA A 504 11.71 4.08 -34.20
CA ALA A 504 11.13 4.14 -35.55
C ALA A 504 11.80 3.15 -36.52
N SER A 505 13.13 3.01 -36.47
CA SER A 505 13.88 2.05 -37.29
C SER A 505 13.62 0.60 -36.89
N VAL A 506 13.35 0.34 -35.60
CA VAL A 506 12.95 -1.00 -35.12
C VAL A 506 11.55 -1.36 -35.59
N LEU A 507 10.60 -0.43 -35.50
CA LEU A 507 9.22 -0.64 -35.94
C LEU A 507 9.11 -0.82 -37.46
N SER A 508 9.89 -0.07 -38.24
CA SER A 508 9.90 -0.15 -39.71
C SER A 508 10.67 -1.36 -40.28
N GLY A 509 11.38 -2.12 -39.44
CA GLY A 509 12.14 -3.28 -39.89
C GLY A 509 13.59 -3.01 -40.29
N GLN A 510 14.03 -1.75 -40.29
CA GLN A 510 15.40 -1.36 -40.63
C GLN A 510 16.43 -1.90 -39.63
N ILE A 511 16.06 -1.95 -38.34
CA ILE A 511 16.89 -2.54 -37.29
C ILE A 511 16.22 -3.80 -36.77
N SER A 512 16.99 -4.89 -36.68
CA SER A 512 16.52 -6.12 -36.03
C SER A 512 16.30 -5.88 -34.53
N PRO A 513 15.20 -6.36 -33.93
CA PRO A 513 14.95 -6.24 -32.50
C PRO A 513 16.13 -6.69 -31.62
N ASP A 514 16.89 -7.70 -32.06
CA ASP A 514 18.04 -8.23 -31.31
C ASP A 514 19.26 -7.31 -31.27
N LYS A 515 19.32 -6.33 -32.18
CA LYS A 515 20.44 -5.36 -32.27
C LYS A 515 20.18 -4.07 -31.51
N VAL A 516 18.97 -3.88 -30.97
CA VAL A 516 18.58 -2.65 -30.26
C VAL A 516 19.36 -2.52 -28.96
N ALA A 517 19.95 -1.34 -28.78
CA ALA A 517 20.71 -1.03 -27.57
C ALA A 517 19.85 -1.19 -26.31
N ARG A 518 20.46 -1.71 -25.24
CA ARG A 518 19.77 -1.86 -23.97
C ARG A 518 19.67 -0.50 -23.28
N ARG A 519 18.44 -0.07 -22.96
CA ARG A 519 18.22 1.03 -22.03
C ARG A 519 18.68 0.63 -20.64
N THR A 520 19.56 1.43 -20.03
CA THR A 520 20.12 1.18 -18.69
C THR A 520 19.74 2.27 -17.69
N ARG A 521 18.52 2.80 -17.82
CA ARG A 521 17.88 3.76 -16.92
C ARG A 521 16.36 3.58 -16.92
N SER A 522 15.66 4.22 -15.99
CA SER A 522 14.21 4.31 -16.03
C SER A 522 13.73 5.20 -17.20
N THR A 523 12.44 5.09 -17.54
CA THR A 523 11.76 6.11 -18.33
C THR A 523 11.84 7.46 -17.59
N ILE A 524 12.03 8.54 -18.35
CA ILE A 524 12.02 9.90 -17.83
C ILE A 524 10.67 10.51 -18.21
N PHE A 525 9.95 11.02 -17.22
CA PHE A 525 8.63 11.60 -17.43
C PHE A 525 8.71 13.14 -17.45
N PRO A 526 8.19 13.81 -18.49
CA PRO A 526 8.24 15.28 -18.57
C PRO A 526 7.47 15.94 -17.42
N ASP A 527 6.45 15.25 -16.93
CA ASP A 527 5.55 15.60 -15.84
C ASP A 527 5.91 14.92 -14.51
N ALA A 528 7.18 14.58 -14.30
CA ALA A 528 7.64 14.06 -13.01
C ALA A 528 7.43 15.07 -11.88
N VAL A 529 6.82 14.61 -10.78
CA VAL A 529 6.51 15.39 -9.56
C VAL A 529 7.05 14.74 -8.28
N GLY A 530 7.70 13.59 -8.40
CA GLY A 530 8.31 12.88 -7.28
C GLY A 530 9.26 11.80 -7.76
N ILE A 531 9.86 11.08 -6.81
CA ILE A 531 10.84 10.04 -7.06
C ILE A 531 10.58 8.79 -6.20
N GLY A 532 11.13 7.67 -6.62
CA GLY A 532 11.20 6.47 -5.80
C GLY A 532 12.33 5.55 -6.24
N HIS A 533 12.76 4.67 -5.35
CA HIS A 533 13.74 3.64 -5.68
C HIS A 533 13.61 2.49 -4.69
N TYR A 534 13.15 1.34 -5.18
CA TYR A 534 13.15 0.09 -4.46
C TYR A 534 13.20 -1.09 -5.44
N ALA A 535 13.51 -2.28 -4.95
CA ALA A 535 13.41 -3.48 -5.75
C ALA A 535 11.94 -3.77 -6.13
N ILE A 536 11.74 -4.48 -7.24
CA ILE A 536 10.45 -5.07 -7.58
C ILE A 536 10.32 -6.34 -6.72
N ASP A 537 9.72 -6.19 -5.55
CA ASP A 537 9.58 -7.21 -4.52
C ASP A 537 8.14 -7.73 -4.42
N PHE A 538 7.94 -9.01 -4.72
CA PHE A 538 6.62 -9.64 -4.83
C PHE A 538 6.27 -10.54 -3.66
N HIS A 539 5.00 -10.47 -3.31
CA HIS A 539 4.30 -11.45 -2.48
C HIS A 539 3.20 -12.10 -3.33
N PRO A 540 3.54 -13.15 -4.10
CA PRO A 540 2.64 -13.73 -5.11
C PRO A 540 1.31 -14.20 -4.55
N CYS A 541 0.27 -14.17 -5.37
CA CYS A 541 -0.94 -14.92 -5.08
C CYS A 541 -0.68 -16.44 -5.19
N MET A 542 -1.59 -17.24 -4.64
CA MET A 542 -1.51 -18.69 -4.59
C MET A 542 -2.14 -19.33 -5.83
N THR A 543 -1.77 -20.58 -6.11
CA THR A 543 -2.37 -21.35 -7.21
C THR A 543 -3.78 -21.85 -6.87
N LYS A 544 -4.01 -22.21 -5.60
CA LYS A 544 -5.28 -22.75 -5.12
C LYS A 544 -5.88 -21.84 -4.05
N SER A 545 -7.20 -21.94 -3.91
CA SER A 545 -7.95 -21.45 -2.75
C SER A 545 -8.46 -22.64 -1.92
N PRO A 546 -8.45 -22.55 -0.58
CA PRO A 546 -7.89 -21.45 0.19
C PRO A 546 -6.34 -21.45 0.17
N PRO A 547 -5.68 -20.36 0.60
CA PRO A 547 -4.22 -20.23 0.56
C PRO A 547 -3.50 -21.38 1.31
N GLU A 548 -4.07 -21.79 2.44
CA GLU A 548 -3.61 -22.86 3.33
C GLU A 548 -3.81 -24.29 2.80
N ALA A 549 -4.33 -24.46 1.58
CA ALA A 549 -4.50 -25.79 0.99
C ALA A 549 -3.17 -26.58 1.01
N PRO A 550 -3.15 -27.85 1.46
CA PRO A 550 -1.94 -28.64 1.50
C PRO A 550 -1.25 -28.74 0.13
N GLY A 551 0.06 -28.49 0.09
CA GLY A 551 0.85 -28.50 -1.13
C GLY A 551 0.48 -27.41 -2.14
N ASN A 552 -0.12 -26.30 -1.69
CA ASN A 552 -0.31 -25.11 -2.51
C ASN A 552 1.04 -24.45 -2.82
N THR A 553 1.09 -23.70 -3.92
CA THR A 553 2.32 -23.07 -4.42
C THR A 553 2.04 -21.65 -4.87
N ASP A 554 3.09 -20.82 -4.90
CA ASP A 554 3.06 -19.55 -5.62
C ASP A 554 2.53 -19.77 -7.03
N ARG A 555 1.74 -18.81 -7.54
CA ARG A 555 1.30 -18.86 -8.93
C ARG A 555 2.49 -18.86 -9.88
N ALA A 556 2.48 -19.82 -10.81
CA ALA A 556 3.59 -20.01 -11.74
C ALA A 556 3.88 -18.72 -12.54
N GLY A 557 5.15 -18.32 -12.57
CA GLY A 557 5.62 -17.17 -13.33
C GLY A 557 5.50 -15.82 -12.63
N GLU A 558 4.83 -15.73 -11.48
CA GLU A 558 4.56 -14.43 -10.86
C GLU A 558 5.82 -13.69 -10.41
N ARG A 559 6.83 -14.44 -9.95
CA ARG A 559 8.14 -13.87 -9.59
C ARG A 559 9.01 -13.52 -10.79
N ARG A 560 8.54 -13.68 -12.04
CA ARG A 560 9.36 -13.40 -13.25
C ARG A 560 9.77 -11.94 -13.36
N GLY A 561 8.86 -11.02 -13.02
CA GLY A 561 9.11 -9.58 -13.00
C GLY A 561 9.96 -9.11 -11.81
N ALA A 562 10.19 -9.97 -10.80
CA ALA A 562 10.94 -9.61 -9.61
C ALA A 562 12.40 -9.24 -9.95
N GLY A 563 12.96 -8.29 -9.20
CA GLY A 563 14.36 -7.93 -9.36
C GLY A 563 14.68 -6.49 -8.98
N GLN A 564 15.82 -5.99 -9.46
CA GLN A 564 16.24 -4.62 -9.21
C GLN A 564 15.51 -3.65 -10.15
N ALA A 565 15.17 -2.46 -9.63
CA ALA A 565 14.72 -1.33 -10.43
C ALA A 565 15.84 -0.30 -10.60
N TYR A 566 15.75 0.54 -11.61
CA TYR A 566 16.47 1.81 -11.67
C TYR A 566 15.81 2.79 -10.70
N PRO A 567 16.52 3.84 -10.22
CA PRO A 567 15.85 4.99 -9.63
C PRO A 567 14.84 5.55 -10.62
N PHE A 568 13.61 5.81 -10.17
CA PHE A 568 12.48 6.12 -11.03
C PHE A 568 11.70 7.36 -10.56
N GLN A 569 10.83 7.85 -11.44
CA GLN A 569 10.04 9.07 -11.24
C GLN A 569 8.55 8.76 -11.05
N ILE A 570 7.85 9.68 -10.40
CA ILE A 570 6.39 9.67 -10.26
C ILE A 570 5.82 10.68 -11.26
N ALA A 571 5.14 10.20 -12.31
CA ALA A 571 4.50 11.07 -13.29
C ALA A 571 3.18 11.64 -12.73
N LEU A 572 2.93 12.93 -12.90
CA LEU A 572 1.72 13.59 -12.42
C LEU A 572 0.46 13.00 -13.07
N ARG A 573 0.48 12.68 -14.36
CA ARG A 573 -0.66 12.02 -15.03
C ARG A 573 -0.97 10.63 -14.48
N ALA A 574 -0.05 9.98 -13.78
CA ALA A 574 -0.30 8.73 -13.05
C ALA A 574 -1.07 8.95 -11.74
N MET A 575 -1.12 10.18 -11.23
CA MET A 575 -1.80 10.55 -9.98
C MET A 575 -3.17 11.19 -10.23
N ILE A 576 -3.54 11.42 -11.48
CA ILE A 576 -4.79 12.07 -11.88
C ILE A 576 -5.71 11.02 -12.50
N PRO A 577 -6.83 10.66 -11.85
CA PRO A 577 -7.79 9.72 -12.40
C PRO A 577 -8.58 10.34 -13.56
N GLN A 578 -9.28 9.47 -14.28
CA GLN A 578 -10.27 9.88 -15.26
C GLN A 578 -11.59 10.26 -14.58
N LYS A 579 -12.48 10.92 -15.32
CA LYS A 579 -13.85 11.33 -14.94
C LYS A 579 -13.98 12.43 -13.89
N ILE A 580 -13.17 12.43 -12.82
CA ILE A 580 -13.30 13.39 -11.72
C ILE A 580 -12.14 14.40 -11.74
N ASP A 581 -12.47 15.66 -11.97
CA ASP A 581 -11.49 16.72 -12.25
C ASP A 581 -10.87 17.35 -10.99
N ASN A 582 -11.43 17.13 -9.80
CA ASN A 582 -10.88 17.58 -8.51
C ASN A 582 -10.36 16.45 -7.60
N LEU A 583 -10.15 15.27 -8.16
CA LEU A 583 -9.59 14.12 -7.46
C LEU A 583 -8.11 13.95 -7.82
N LEU A 584 -7.28 13.73 -6.81
CA LEU A 584 -5.90 13.25 -6.92
C LEU A 584 -5.78 11.90 -6.21
N VAL A 585 -4.81 11.11 -6.62
CA VAL A 585 -4.49 9.82 -6.00
C VAL A 585 -3.03 9.81 -5.58
N GLY A 586 -2.78 9.40 -4.34
CA GLY A 586 -1.45 9.15 -3.79
C GLY A 586 -1.24 7.67 -3.43
N GLY A 587 -0.07 7.36 -2.90
CA GLY A 587 0.27 6.03 -2.39
C GLY A 587 0.20 4.92 -3.44
N LYS A 588 -0.26 3.73 -3.03
CA LYS A 588 -0.25 2.48 -3.82
C LYS A 588 -1.22 2.49 -5.00
N SER A 589 -2.19 3.39 -5.00
CA SER A 589 -3.33 3.39 -5.90
C SER A 589 -3.12 4.25 -7.16
N ILE A 590 -1.95 4.89 -7.31
CA ILE A 590 -1.60 5.61 -8.54
C ILE A 590 -1.51 4.65 -9.74
N ALA A 591 -1.48 5.20 -10.96
CA ALA A 591 -1.48 4.43 -12.19
C ALA A 591 -0.16 3.70 -12.45
N THR A 592 -0.04 2.51 -11.87
CA THR A 592 1.05 1.56 -12.13
C THR A 592 0.48 0.22 -12.61
N SER A 593 1.31 -0.55 -13.31
CA SER A 593 1.06 -1.97 -13.54
C SER A 593 1.29 -2.79 -12.27
N HIS A 594 0.84 -4.04 -12.24
CA HIS A 594 1.03 -4.98 -11.14
C HIS A 594 2.50 -5.12 -10.78
N ILE A 595 3.39 -5.24 -11.78
CA ILE A 595 4.81 -5.39 -11.53
C ILE A 595 5.45 -4.07 -11.08
N ALA A 596 5.09 -2.94 -11.70
CA ALA A 596 5.61 -1.65 -11.26
C ALA A 596 5.15 -1.31 -9.82
N ALA A 597 3.91 -1.63 -9.46
CA ALA A 597 3.33 -1.39 -8.14
C ALA A 597 4.15 -2.01 -7.00
N ALA A 598 4.80 -3.16 -7.24
CA ALA A 598 5.66 -3.81 -6.26
C ALA A 598 6.86 -2.95 -5.82
N ALA A 599 7.31 -2.00 -6.65
CA ALA A 599 8.32 -1.00 -6.28
C ALA A 599 7.71 0.36 -5.86
N TYR A 600 6.48 0.66 -6.28
CA TYR A 600 5.72 1.89 -6.01
C TYR A 600 4.79 1.75 -4.78
N ARG A 601 5.23 1.05 -3.73
CA ARG A 601 4.44 0.83 -2.51
C ARG A 601 5.20 1.09 -1.20
N VAL A 602 6.45 1.52 -1.29
CA VAL A 602 7.40 1.53 -0.16
C VAL A 602 7.43 2.91 0.51
N HIS A 603 7.84 2.97 1.77
CA HIS A 603 7.68 4.13 2.67
C HIS A 603 8.15 5.47 2.06
N SER A 604 9.35 5.51 1.50
CA SER A 604 9.92 6.74 0.92
C SER A 604 9.19 7.18 -0.35
N PHE A 605 8.76 6.22 -1.17
CA PHE A 605 7.92 6.46 -2.34
C PHE A 605 6.55 7.02 -1.94
N GLU A 606 5.87 6.40 -0.96
CA GLU A 606 4.55 6.85 -0.54
C GLU A 606 4.57 8.27 0.00
N TRP A 607 5.62 8.62 0.75
CA TRP A 607 5.86 9.98 1.18
C TRP A 607 6.05 10.91 -0.02
N SER A 608 6.87 10.52 -1.00
CA SER A 608 7.13 11.34 -2.20
C SER A 608 5.84 11.59 -3.01
N ALA A 609 5.03 10.55 -3.22
CA ALA A 609 3.72 10.66 -3.87
C ALA A 609 2.77 11.58 -3.09
N GLY A 610 2.74 11.46 -1.75
CA GLY A 610 1.89 12.30 -0.92
C GLY A 610 2.34 13.76 -0.93
N ALA A 611 3.65 14.01 -0.85
CA ALA A 611 4.21 15.35 -0.93
C ALA A 611 3.90 16.02 -2.27
N ALA A 612 3.96 15.25 -3.37
CA ALA A 612 3.53 15.69 -4.69
C ALA A 612 2.04 16.02 -4.73
N ALA A 613 1.18 15.17 -4.17
CA ALA A 613 -0.27 15.37 -4.13
C ALA A 613 -0.66 16.63 -3.34
N GLY A 614 -0.11 16.79 -2.13
CA GLY A 614 -0.39 17.93 -1.26
C GLY A 614 0.07 19.27 -1.87
N THR A 615 1.28 19.29 -2.44
CA THR A 615 1.80 20.48 -3.15
C THR A 615 0.98 20.79 -4.39
N THR A 616 0.58 19.77 -5.16
CA THR A 616 -0.24 19.93 -6.38
C THR A 616 -1.62 20.46 -6.05
N ALA A 617 -2.30 19.90 -5.03
CA ALA A 617 -3.62 20.37 -4.60
C ALA A 617 -3.57 21.83 -4.14
N ALA A 618 -2.58 22.21 -3.31
CA ALA A 618 -2.40 23.59 -2.89
C ALA A 618 -2.07 24.55 -4.06
N PHE A 619 -1.24 24.10 -5.01
CA PHE A 619 -0.94 24.84 -6.22
C PHE A 619 -2.19 25.04 -7.09
N ALA A 620 -2.97 23.98 -7.29
CA ALA A 620 -4.20 23.98 -8.05
C ALA A 620 -5.25 24.93 -7.45
N LEU A 621 -5.43 24.91 -6.12
CA LEU A 621 -6.26 25.87 -5.38
C LEU A 621 -5.82 27.30 -5.63
N LYS A 622 -4.53 27.59 -5.42
CA LYS A 622 -3.97 28.94 -5.56
C LYS A 622 -4.17 29.51 -6.96
N ASN A 623 -4.11 28.67 -7.99
CA ASN A 623 -4.20 29.08 -9.39
C ASN A 623 -5.61 28.94 -9.99
N GLY A 624 -6.56 28.32 -9.27
CA GLY A 624 -7.91 28.06 -9.77
C GLY A 624 -7.94 27.15 -10.99
N ILE A 625 -7.24 26.02 -10.94
CA ILE A 625 -7.11 25.08 -12.06
C ILE A 625 -7.34 23.64 -11.63
N ALA A 626 -7.94 22.81 -12.48
CA ALA A 626 -7.98 21.37 -12.25
C ALA A 626 -6.60 20.73 -12.50
N PRO A 627 -6.18 19.70 -11.75
CA PRO A 627 -4.91 19.00 -11.94
C PRO A 627 -4.63 18.55 -13.36
N TYR A 628 -5.65 18.09 -14.11
CA TYR A 628 -5.43 17.63 -15.49
C TYR A 628 -4.92 18.74 -16.42
N GLN A 629 -5.19 20.02 -16.12
CA GLN A 629 -4.73 21.17 -16.90
C GLN A 629 -3.21 21.43 -16.76
N LEU A 630 -2.51 20.63 -15.95
CA LEU A 630 -1.06 20.62 -15.87
C LEU A 630 -0.42 19.63 -16.85
N VAL A 631 -1.22 18.76 -17.48
CA VAL A 631 -0.74 17.63 -18.29
C VAL A 631 -1.52 17.42 -19.58
N ASP A 632 -2.47 18.30 -19.92
CA ASP A 632 -3.42 18.10 -21.03
C ASP A 632 -2.83 18.37 -22.41
N LYS A 633 -1.70 19.07 -22.51
CA LYS A 633 -1.01 19.33 -23.79
C LYS A 633 0.29 18.53 -23.95
N LEU A 634 0.60 17.60 -23.05
CA LEU A 634 1.79 16.76 -23.19
C LEU A 634 1.84 16.05 -24.56
N PRO A 635 3.01 16.00 -25.22
CA PRO A 635 4.35 16.35 -24.73
C PRO A 635 4.75 17.83 -24.95
N LEU A 636 3.84 18.70 -25.38
CA LEU A 636 4.14 20.13 -25.53
C LEU A 636 4.49 20.76 -24.17
N PRO A 637 5.29 21.84 -24.14
CA PRO A 637 5.63 22.52 -22.91
C PRO A 637 4.41 23.04 -22.15
N GLU A 638 4.36 22.73 -20.86
CA GLU A 638 3.32 23.17 -19.92
C GLU A 638 3.92 24.15 -18.90
N PRO A 639 3.77 25.48 -19.08
CA PRO A 639 4.41 26.46 -18.19
C PRO A 639 4.00 26.31 -16.71
N ARG A 640 2.73 25.99 -16.45
CA ARG A 640 2.21 25.79 -15.08
C ARG A 640 2.79 24.54 -14.43
N LEU A 641 3.02 23.48 -15.19
CA LEU A 641 3.70 22.27 -14.72
C LEU A 641 5.16 22.58 -14.35
N GLN A 642 5.86 23.41 -15.13
CA GLN A 642 7.23 23.80 -14.77
C GLN A 642 7.28 24.61 -13.47
N LEU A 643 6.32 25.51 -13.26
CA LEU A 643 6.19 26.25 -11.99
C LEU A 643 5.90 25.32 -10.80
N LEU A 644 5.05 24.30 -10.99
CA LEU A 644 4.81 23.28 -9.97
C LEU A 644 6.10 22.50 -9.64
N LYS A 645 6.84 22.07 -10.65
CA LYS A 645 8.12 21.35 -10.46
C LYS A 645 9.14 22.20 -9.73
N GLN A 646 9.29 23.47 -10.10
CA GLN A 646 10.15 24.42 -9.39
C GLN A 646 9.72 24.60 -7.92
N LEU A 647 8.41 24.63 -7.64
CA LEU A 647 7.89 24.71 -6.28
C LEU A 647 8.22 23.44 -5.47
N LEU A 648 8.06 22.25 -6.06
CA LEU A 648 8.42 20.99 -5.43
C LEU A 648 9.91 20.96 -5.05
N GLU A 649 10.80 21.27 -6.00
CA GLU A 649 12.24 21.34 -5.76
C GLU A 649 12.60 22.38 -4.70
N LYS A 650 12.01 23.58 -4.78
CA LYS A 650 12.20 24.63 -3.77
C LYS A 650 11.76 24.19 -2.37
N ASN A 651 10.73 23.36 -2.28
CA ASN A 651 10.26 22.81 -1.02
C ASN A 651 11.16 21.68 -0.49
N GLY A 652 12.14 21.21 -1.26
CA GLY A 652 12.96 20.04 -0.91
C GLY A 652 12.27 18.71 -1.23
N ASN A 653 11.37 18.71 -2.22
CA ASN A 653 10.70 17.52 -2.72
C ASN A 653 11.21 17.24 -4.15
N PRO A 654 12.21 16.35 -4.29
CA PRO A 654 12.86 16.10 -5.57
C PRO A 654 11.91 15.44 -6.58
N THR A 655 12.00 15.89 -7.82
CA THR A 655 11.24 15.40 -8.99
C THR A 655 12.11 14.53 -9.91
N ALA A 656 13.42 14.48 -9.68
CA ALA A 656 14.37 13.63 -10.37
C ALA A 656 15.55 13.26 -9.45
N PHE A 657 16.18 12.11 -9.71
CA PHE A 657 17.48 11.80 -9.12
C PHE A 657 18.59 12.64 -9.79
N PRO A 658 19.74 12.87 -9.12
CA PRO A 658 20.88 13.55 -9.74
C PRO A 658 21.27 12.88 -11.07
N ASP A 659 21.72 13.69 -12.03
CA ASP A 659 22.17 13.24 -13.35
C ASP A 659 21.11 12.52 -14.21
N THR A 660 19.82 12.68 -13.86
CA THR A 660 18.70 12.21 -14.69
C THR A 660 18.70 12.93 -16.03
N SER A 661 19.08 12.21 -17.08
CA SER A 661 19.14 12.71 -18.46
C SER A 661 18.88 11.60 -19.45
N ILE A 662 18.31 11.94 -20.62
CA ILE A 662 18.12 10.96 -21.68
C ILE A 662 19.45 10.40 -22.21
N PHE A 663 20.53 11.16 -22.05
CA PHE A 663 21.89 10.84 -22.48
C PHE A 663 22.70 10.08 -21.41
N ASN A 664 22.29 10.12 -20.14
CA ASN A 664 22.97 9.41 -19.07
C ASN A 664 22.43 7.99 -18.91
N GLN A 665 23.24 7.01 -19.31
CA GLN A 665 22.93 5.58 -19.20
C GLN A 665 23.67 4.89 -18.05
N ASN A 666 24.54 5.60 -17.32
CA ASN A 666 25.30 5.02 -16.21
C ASN A 666 24.55 5.19 -14.88
N TRP A 667 23.91 4.11 -14.43
CA TRP A 667 23.14 4.05 -13.18
C TRP A 667 23.61 2.92 -12.26
N ASP A 668 24.84 2.48 -12.42
CA ASP A 668 25.37 1.33 -11.68
C ASP A 668 25.62 1.64 -10.20
N ASP A 669 25.95 2.88 -9.86
CA ASP A 669 26.11 3.34 -8.47
C ASP A 669 24.80 3.36 -7.68
N TRP A 670 23.67 3.37 -8.40
CA TRP A 670 22.32 3.29 -7.85
C TRP A 670 21.76 1.87 -7.89
N LYS A 671 22.61 0.84 -7.89
CA LYS A 671 22.16 -0.55 -7.93
C LYS A 671 21.45 -1.01 -6.68
#